data_AF-A0A9W8K5X0-F1
#
_entry.id   AF-A0A9W8K5X0-F1
#
_cell.length_a   1.000
_cell.length_b   1.000
_cell.length_c   1.000
_cell.angle_alpha   90.00
_cell.angle_beta   90.00
_cell.angle_gamma   90.00
#
_symmetry.space_group_name_H-M   'P 1'
#
loop_
_entity.id
_entity.type
_entity.pdbx_description
1 polymer ?
#
loop_
_entity_poly.entity_id
_entity_poly.type
_entity_poly.pdbx_seq_one_letter_code
_entity_poly.pdbx_strand_id
1 'polypeptide(L)'
;MSSPQKLSFLDIVDMCDNVHIHRDGAGLYDVSYGSEVLVPLYLSESTDTAVIGLLRPIIVEQLKLENLRSAQEGLKELWSLRLEPSDFVSLKNGAVGPSISFKAWLDTPAKRTAAMKGLCERWRDTGLFSDVCGPTKWRSEMYPVYADPFGLHDHPLTAGHEDGLNYAFEMERSACALFGLVTYGVHMSIYDEIVQENGRRSVRVWVPTRAFTKPTFPGCLDNTVAGGIPSGMSMFESLVKECMEEASIEANVVREHTRAVGSISYFFRTAKGWLQPEIEYVYDIVIPRGVDPTPFTPRPLDGEVESFEFMSHNKLLEQLRAGRFKPNCGLVILDLFIRLGYITPDNEPDFMKIISRLHGILPHDGKNIKFNEFGTKIRATYNFAPTFCFFVPNFAAKMLKRKYGTDTFNLAELDLHNGIEHDASLLREDSALVPDQSKPHVPFIEELLASASGKDSNGKALLTPKNLSDFSSKRRVEARASNPKFSLSFFHKIFGSSNSSTLLTIFGGRVDDLKTILIEERLPDGWESRIRKPFGLTMATFNRTVLKVEMGISEKKYQAKVAQSVPPAYGTICVRRYRGRAVAQEKINAAAGRRSPALEATSKDCGEYKGLRVELIRNSPLERMVLSIALLDVGVFLAALTLFHWAYKKQRQLPLPPGPAGLPFLGNIFDIPKVNYWEKYLAWSGQYGSDLIHLNILGSPAIVINTYRAANELLNGRSLIYASRPAMPMMNDFTGFSWHVAFMPYGKFWKEHRKILHRYFQTSEQLKFRSASAAVSRRLLQNLLDEPGNFVHHIRLLSGSLILSITYGINVKDNQDPHIVRAEKGMNAMAQAGHGYLVDFIPSLKHLPSWFPGAGFKVESREWNKSVTNMAVVPFALIKSWMSQGTARPSIARDLLSDGASTPEEAEVIRNILASAYAAGSDTTVSSITTFILAMTMYPDIQLKGQAAVDRVLGGCRLPDFSDYGTIPYVDALIKEVLRWLPVVPLGVPYCAMKDDVYQGYFIPGGSTIYVNAWSVALQFYLWVTRNTFTRAMLREEQTYGSEPHIFKPERFLVDGDVNKLNPDIKDPTEAFGFARRFCPGMTTARESMWITIASILATFNIKQALDGDGRPIRPSGECSSGFISHPLPFPCVIEPRSAEAVSLIQSAQSGLFEDV
;
A
#
# COMPACT_ATOMS: atom_id res chain seq x y z
N MET A 1 41.51 -51.69 36.04
CA MET A 1 40.55 -51.44 34.95
C MET A 1 39.88 -50.11 35.22
N SER A 2 40.32 -49.06 34.53
CA SER A 2 39.75 -47.72 34.65
C SER A 2 38.27 -47.75 34.26
N SER A 3 37.39 -47.21 35.09
CA SER A 3 36.00 -46.93 34.70
C SER A 3 36.01 -46.21 33.34
N PRO A 4 35.22 -46.64 32.35
CA PRO A 4 35.13 -45.91 31.10
C PRO A 4 34.74 -44.46 31.40
N GLN A 5 35.51 -43.53 30.84
CA GLN A 5 35.31 -42.10 31.02
C GLN A 5 33.94 -41.75 30.44
N LYS A 6 33.00 -41.28 31.28
CA LYS A 6 31.69 -40.84 30.83
C LYS A 6 31.85 -39.51 30.11
N LEU A 7 31.48 -39.45 28.83
CA LEU A 7 31.50 -38.23 28.04
C LEU A 7 30.46 -37.24 28.59
N SER A 8 30.82 -35.96 28.62
CA SER A 8 29.86 -34.86 28.80
C SER A 8 29.03 -34.64 27.54
N PHE A 9 27.93 -33.89 27.64
CA PHE A 9 27.14 -33.54 26.44
C PHE A 9 27.92 -32.64 25.49
N LEU A 10 28.81 -31.79 26.00
CA LEU A 10 29.70 -30.99 25.18
C LEU A 10 30.74 -31.87 24.45
N ASP A 11 31.31 -32.88 25.11
CA ASP A 11 32.23 -33.84 24.46
C ASP A 11 31.55 -34.56 23.29
N ILE A 12 30.26 -34.89 23.43
CA ILE A 12 29.47 -35.51 22.35
C ILE A 12 29.29 -34.55 21.17
N VAL A 13 29.06 -33.25 21.45
CA VAL A 13 29.04 -32.22 20.41
C VAL A 13 30.40 -32.09 19.74
N ASP A 14 31.50 -32.08 20.52
CA ASP A 14 32.87 -31.98 20.03
C ASP A 14 33.29 -33.15 19.14
N MET A 15 32.75 -34.35 19.38
CA MET A 15 33.01 -35.51 18.52
C MET A 15 32.48 -35.34 17.10
N CYS A 16 31.45 -34.51 16.88
CA CYS A 16 30.78 -34.36 15.60
C CYS A 16 31.03 -32.98 14.95
N ASP A 17 31.06 -31.90 15.73
CA ASP A 17 31.32 -30.53 15.26
C ASP A 17 32.77 -30.10 15.57
N ASN A 18 33.75 -30.86 15.08
CA ASN A 18 35.16 -30.73 15.48
C ASN A 18 35.97 -29.67 14.71
N VAL A 19 35.32 -28.85 13.87
CA VAL A 19 35.94 -27.71 13.18
C VAL A 19 35.30 -26.41 13.66
N HIS A 20 36.11 -25.56 14.28
CA HIS A 20 35.66 -24.25 14.74
C HIS A 20 36.00 -23.17 13.70
N ILE A 21 34.98 -22.62 13.06
CA ILE A 21 35.11 -21.42 12.24
C ILE A 21 34.84 -20.22 13.16
N HIS A 22 35.83 -19.33 13.35
CA HIS A 22 35.69 -18.15 14.20
C HIS A 22 34.57 -17.23 13.68
N ARG A 23 33.63 -16.86 14.57
CA ARG A 23 32.37 -16.15 14.27
C ARG A 23 32.52 -14.68 13.88
N ASP A 24 33.71 -14.10 14.07
CA ASP A 24 33.99 -12.67 13.90
C ASP A 24 34.48 -12.29 12.50
N GLY A 25 34.48 -13.23 11.55
CA GLY A 25 34.77 -12.95 10.13
C GLY A 25 36.26 -12.68 9.83
N ALA A 26 37.08 -12.38 10.83
CA ALA A 26 38.55 -12.36 10.69
C ALA A 26 39.11 -13.76 10.37
N GLY A 27 38.36 -14.82 10.71
CA GLY A 27 38.84 -16.19 10.64
C GLY A 27 38.37 -17.07 9.47
N LEU A 28 37.77 -16.52 8.41
CA LEU A 28 37.55 -17.34 7.18
C LEU A 28 38.88 -17.77 6.53
N TYR A 29 39.94 -17.01 6.79
CA TYR A 29 41.33 -17.33 6.41
C TYR A 29 42.19 -17.76 7.61
N ASP A 30 41.66 -17.69 8.83
CA ASP A 30 42.25 -18.20 10.08
C ASP A 30 41.50 -19.47 10.55
N VAL A 31 41.19 -20.35 9.60
CA VAL A 31 40.67 -21.70 9.88
C VAL A 31 41.84 -22.64 10.11
N SER A 32 42.75 -22.28 11.03
CA SER A 32 43.85 -23.16 11.39
C SER A 32 43.31 -24.32 12.24
N TYR A 33 43.18 -25.50 11.65
CA TYR A 33 43.21 -26.75 12.41
C TYR A 33 44.54 -27.46 12.10
N GLY A 34 45.54 -27.15 12.93
CA GLY A 34 46.95 -27.40 12.63
C GLY A 34 47.57 -26.20 11.89
N SER A 35 48.20 -26.47 10.74
CA SER A 35 48.95 -25.50 9.92
C SER A 35 48.42 -25.32 8.48
N GLU A 36 47.32 -25.97 8.10
CA GLU A 36 46.75 -25.90 6.75
C GLU A 36 45.81 -24.69 6.58
N VAL A 37 46.01 -23.91 5.51
CA VAL A 37 45.11 -22.80 5.12
C VAL A 37 44.08 -23.32 4.12
N LEU A 38 42.80 -23.22 4.47
CA LEU A 38 41.70 -23.62 3.59
C LEU A 38 41.38 -22.52 2.57
N VAL A 39 41.04 -22.91 1.34
CA VAL A 39 40.72 -21.98 0.24
C VAL A 39 39.23 -22.03 -0.07
N PRO A 40 38.49 -20.92 0.02
CA PRO A 40 37.08 -20.85 -0.35
C PRO A 40 36.82 -21.18 -1.83
N LEU A 41 35.80 -22.00 -2.06
CA LEU A 41 35.26 -22.34 -3.38
C LEU A 41 33.99 -21.52 -3.65
N TYR A 42 33.98 -20.82 -4.78
CA TYR A 42 32.85 -20.03 -5.27
C TYR A 42 32.27 -20.62 -6.56
N LEU A 43 31.01 -20.28 -6.82
CA LEU A 43 30.34 -20.72 -8.05
C LEU A 43 30.83 -19.97 -9.30
N SER A 44 31.28 -18.72 -9.15
CA SER A 44 31.70 -17.88 -10.28
C SER A 44 32.91 -17.02 -9.92
N GLU A 45 33.53 -16.42 -10.94
CA GLU A 45 34.65 -15.48 -10.78
C GLU A 45 34.26 -14.17 -10.05
N SER A 46 32.96 -13.93 -9.85
CA SER A 46 32.44 -12.90 -8.94
C SER A 46 32.29 -13.45 -7.52
N THR A 47 32.86 -12.73 -6.55
CA THR A 47 32.76 -13.00 -5.11
C THR A 47 31.48 -12.45 -4.47
N ASP A 48 30.52 -11.97 -5.27
CA ASP A 48 29.20 -11.61 -4.77
C ASP A 48 28.37 -12.85 -4.37
N THR A 49 28.80 -14.04 -4.81
CA THR A 49 28.18 -15.34 -4.53
C THR A 49 28.61 -15.91 -3.18
N ALA A 50 27.79 -16.79 -2.58
CA ALA A 50 28.16 -17.45 -1.33
C ALA A 50 29.30 -18.45 -1.56
N VAL A 51 30.05 -18.73 -0.48
CA VAL A 51 31.04 -19.82 -0.48
C VAL A 51 30.26 -21.14 -0.52
N ILE A 52 30.50 -21.94 -1.55
CA ILE A 52 29.81 -23.22 -1.72
C ILE A 52 30.60 -24.39 -1.10
N GLY A 53 31.90 -24.21 -0.87
CA GLY A 53 32.75 -25.20 -0.20
C GLY A 53 34.10 -24.67 0.26
N LEU A 54 34.85 -25.48 0.99
CA LEU A 54 36.19 -25.16 1.49
C LEU A 54 37.21 -26.22 1.01
N LEU A 55 38.25 -25.77 0.33
CA LEU A 55 39.24 -26.64 -0.31
C LEU A 55 40.49 -26.74 0.55
N ARG A 56 40.99 -27.98 0.68
CA ARG A 56 42.31 -28.23 1.26
C ARG A 56 43.43 -27.93 0.24
N PRO A 57 44.65 -27.58 0.69
CA PRO A 57 45.79 -27.34 -0.21
C PRO A 57 46.05 -28.46 -1.21
N ILE A 58 45.92 -29.73 -0.79
CA ILE A 58 46.10 -30.88 -1.69
C ILE A 58 45.12 -30.87 -2.87
N ILE A 59 43.90 -30.40 -2.66
CA ILE A 59 42.89 -30.31 -3.71
C ILE A 59 43.21 -29.13 -4.63
N VAL A 60 43.60 -27.98 -4.06
CA VAL A 60 44.05 -26.81 -4.83
C VAL A 60 45.14 -27.17 -5.83
N GLU A 61 46.14 -27.95 -5.41
CA GLU A 61 47.21 -28.42 -6.30
C GLU A 61 46.67 -29.34 -7.42
N GLN A 62 45.73 -30.23 -7.12
CA GLN A 62 45.12 -31.06 -8.18
C GLN A 62 44.29 -30.24 -9.17
N LEU A 63 43.61 -29.17 -8.73
CA LEU A 63 42.87 -28.29 -9.64
C LEU A 63 43.82 -27.49 -10.57
N LYS A 64 45.02 -27.14 -10.11
CA LYS A 64 46.09 -26.56 -10.97
C LYS A 64 46.52 -27.55 -12.05
N LEU A 65 46.81 -28.80 -11.66
CA LEU A 65 47.21 -29.86 -12.59
C LEU A 65 46.10 -30.17 -13.60
N GLU A 66 44.84 -30.08 -13.19
CA GLU A 66 43.69 -30.27 -14.07
C GLU A 66 43.62 -29.20 -15.17
N ASN A 67 43.83 -27.92 -14.82
CA ASN A 67 43.89 -26.84 -15.81
C ASN A 67 45.09 -27.02 -16.77
N LEU A 68 46.26 -27.42 -16.26
CA LEU A 68 47.43 -27.71 -17.09
C LEU A 68 47.17 -28.86 -18.07
N ARG A 69 46.50 -29.94 -17.62
CA ARG A 69 46.10 -31.03 -18.50
C ARG A 69 45.13 -30.55 -19.57
N SER A 70 44.10 -29.78 -19.20
CA SER A 70 43.17 -29.19 -20.17
C SER A 70 43.92 -28.38 -21.24
N ALA A 71 44.90 -27.56 -20.84
CA ALA A 71 45.71 -26.78 -21.78
C ALA A 71 46.55 -27.67 -22.73
N GLN A 72 47.15 -28.77 -22.22
CA GLN A 72 47.93 -29.72 -23.03
C GLN A 72 47.06 -30.52 -24.01
N GLU A 73 45.83 -30.86 -23.61
CA GLU A 73 44.88 -31.63 -24.42
C GLU A 73 44.04 -30.75 -25.36
N GLY A 74 44.24 -29.42 -25.35
CA GLY A 74 43.45 -28.47 -26.15
C GLY A 74 42.00 -28.31 -25.67
N LEU A 75 41.71 -28.68 -24.43
CA LEU A 75 40.42 -28.54 -23.77
C LEU A 75 40.31 -27.20 -23.02
N LYS A 76 39.08 -26.75 -22.75
CA LYS A 76 38.86 -25.54 -21.93
C LYS A 76 39.20 -25.81 -20.46
N GLU A 77 39.92 -24.89 -19.83
CA GLU A 77 40.16 -24.88 -18.39
C GLU A 77 38.84 -24.86 -17.61
N LEU A 78 38.80 -25.57 -16.48
CA LEU A 78 37.60 -25.66 -15.64
C LEU A 78 37.60 -24.62 -14.52
N TRP A 79 38.78 -24.27 -14.00
CA TRP A 79 38.92 -23.52 -12.76
C TRP A 79 39.55 -22.14 -12.97
N SER A 80 39.00 -21.13 -12.31
CA SER A 80 39.62 -19.83 -12.13
C SER A 80 40.34 -19.83 -10.79
N LEU A 81 41.66 -19.64 -10.82
CA LEU A 81 42.54 -19.78 -9.65
C LEU A 81 43.13 -18.42 -9.29
N ARG A 82 42.71 -17.86 -8.14
CA ARG A 82 43.25 -16.59 -7.60
C ARG A 82 44.00 -16.89 -6.31
N LEU A 83 45.25 -17.29 -6.46
CA LEU A 83 46.07 -17.87 -5.37
C LEU A 83 47.27 -17.01 -4.98
N GLU A 84 47.61 -16.00 -5.78
CA GLU A 84 48.70 -15.07 -5.48
C GLU A 84 48.15 -13.81 -4.78
N PRO A 85 48.91 -13.18 -3.87
CA PRO A 85 48.47 -11.97 -3.17
C PRO A 85 48.04 -10.81 -4.08
N SER A 86 48.59 -10.72 -5.29
CA SER A 86 48.19 -9.72 -6.29
C SER A 86 46.75 -9.89 -6.78
N ASP A 87 46.24 -11.12 -6.71
CA ASP A 87 44.96 -11.52 -7.31
C ASP A 87 43.93 -11.91 -6.24
N PHE A 88 44.28 -11.76 -4.95
CA PHE A 88 43.38 -12.03 -3.84
C PHE A 88 42.12 -11.19 -3.91
N VAL A 89 41.02 -11.77 -3.42
CA VAL A 89 39.72 -11.13 -3.48
C VAL A 89 39.31 -10.62 -2.11
N SER A 90 38.73 -9.43 -2.10
CA SER A 90 38.11 -8.85 -0.90
C SER A 90 36.76 -9.51 -0.64
N LEU A 91 36.62 -10.14 0.51
CA LEU A 91 35.38 -10.71 1.02
C LEU A 91 34.43 -9.60 1.50
N LYS A 92 33.14 -9.91 1.59
CA LYS A 92 32.11 -8.97 2.10
C LYS A 92 32.35 -8.47 3.52
N ASN A 93 33.17 -9.16 4.30
CA ASN A 93 33.59 -8.77 5.66
C ASN A 93 34.90 -7.95 5.69
N GLY A 94 35.47 -7.60 4.52
CA GLY A 94 36.70 -6.82 4.39
C GLY A 94 37.99 -7.64 4.45
N ALA A 95 37.93 -8.96 4.69
CA ALA A 95 39.10 -9.83 4.66
C ALA A 95 39.53 -10.11 3.22
N VAL A 96 40.84 -10.08 2.94
CA VAL A 96 41.40 -10.33 1.61
C VAL A 96 42.15 -11.66 1.62
N GLY A 97 41.88 -12.54 0.66
CA GLY A 97 42.55 -13.84 0.59
C GLY A 97 42.31 -14.64 -0.69
N PRO A 98 42.84 -15.88 -0.77
CA PRO A 98 42.79 -16.69 -1.97
C PRO A 98 41.36 -17.17 -2.27
N SER A 99 41.05 -17.42 -3.54
CA SER A 99 39.77 -17.97 -3.95
C SER A 99 39.89 -18.86 -5.19
N ILE A 100 39.02 -19.86 -5.27
CA ILE A 100 38.85 -20.71 -6.46
C ILE A 100 37.39 -20.64 -6.89
N SER A 101 37.16 -20.63 -8.21
CA SER A 101 35.80 -20.67 -8.78
C SER A 101 35.76 -21.42 -10.10
N PHE A 102 34.57 -21.73 -10.60
CA PHE A 102 34.42 -22.21 -11.98
C PHE A 102 34.73 -21.09 -12.99
N LYS A 103 35.33 -21.45 -14.12
CA LYS A 103 35.51 -20.52 -15.26
C LYS A 103 34.17 -20.03 -15.78
N ALA A 104 34.14 -18.80 -16.30
CA ALA A 104 32.92 -18.12 -16.77
C ALA A 104 32.09 -18.91 -17.82
N TRP A 105 32.68 -19.85 -18.57
CA TRP A 105 31.94 -20.64 -19.55
C TRP A 105 31.11 -21.79 -18.94
N LEU A 106 31.35 -22.15 -17.68
CA LEU A 106 30.56 -23.08 -16.87
C LEU A 106 29.41 -22.32 -16.16
N ASP A 107 28.65 -21.59 -16.96
CA ASP A 107 27.59 -20.66 -16.58
C ASP A 107 26.27 -21.31 -16.15
N THR A 108 26.09 -22.61 -16.40
CA THR A 108 24.84 -23.34 -16.16
C THR A 108 25.08 -24.57 -15.28
N PRO A 109 24.06 -25.00 -14.48
CA PRO A 109 24.18 -26.19 -13.66
C PRO A 109 24.55 -27.45 -14.43
N ALA A 110 23.94 -27.68 -15.59
CA ALA A 110 24.25 -28.84 -16.43
C ALA A 110 25.73 -28.90 -16.87
N LYS A 111 26.32 -27.75 -17.25
CA LYS A 111 27.74 -27.67 -17.62
C LYS A 111 28.65 -27.97 -16.43
N ARG A 112 28.32 -27.43 -15.24
CA ARG A 112 29.06 -27.70 -13.99
C ARG A 112 28.94 -29.18 -13.59
N THR A 113 27.75 -29.76 -13.62
CA THR A 113 27.53 -31.19 -13.35
C THR A 113 28.37 -32.07 -14.29
N ALA A 114 28.37 -31.79 -15.59
CA ALA A 114 29.17 -32.53 -16.55
C ALA A 114 30.68 -32.42 -16.28
N ALA A 115 31.15 -31.22 -15.95
CA ALA A 115 32.56 -30.98 -15.60
C ALA A 115 32.97 -31.75 -14.34
N MET A 116 32.16 -31.66 -13.28
CA MET A 116 32.42 -32.35 -12.01
C MET A 116 32.35 -33.86 -12.15
N LYS A 117 31.38 -34.39 -12.90
CA LYS A 117 31.29 -35.83 -13.20
C LYS A 117 32.58 -36.33 -13.85
N GLY A 118 33.03 -35.68 -14.92
CA GLY A 118 34.25 -36.09 -15.62
C GLY A 118 35.49 -36.02 -14.71
N LEU A 119 35.60 -34.98 -13.88
CA LEU A 119 36.69 -34.84 -12.91
C LEU A 119 36.70 -35.97 -11.88
N CYS A 120 35.56 -36.22 -11.23
CA CYS A 120 35.44 -37.23 -10.19
C CYS A 120 35.64 -38.65 -10.73
N GLU A 121 35.14 -38.96 -11.93
CA GLU A 121 35.36 -40.27 -12.58
C GLU A 121 36.84 -40.48 -12.90
N ARG A 122 37.56 -39.46 -13.38
CA ARG A 122 39.01 -39.55 -13.59
C ARG A 122 39.77 -39.78 -12.29
N TRP A 123 39.43 -39.05 -11.23
CA TRP A 123 40.07 -39.23 -9.92
C TRP A 123 39.80 -40.60 -9.31
N ARG A 124 38.61 -41.17 -9.53
CA ARG A 124 38.27 -42.56 -9.19
C ARG A 124 39.13 -43.56 -9.95
N ASP A 125 39.18 -43.42 -11.28
CA ASP A 125 39.80 -44.42 -12.16
C ASP A 125 41.34 -44.41 -12.06
N THR A 126 41.93 -43.25 -11.74
CA THR A 126 43.37 -43.12 -11.46
C THR A 126 43.76 -43.50 -10.04
N GLY A 127 42.78 -43.71 -9.15
CA GLY A 127 43.02 -44.05 -7.75
C GLY A 127 43.58 -42.90 -6.89
N LEU A 128 43.51 -41.66 -7.38
CA LEU A 128 44.13 -40.48 -6.77
C LEU A 128 43.65 -40.21 -5.33
N PHE A 129 42.35 -40.44 -5.07
CA PHE A 129 41.73 -40.33 -3.75
C PHE A 129 40.96 -41.61 -3.39
N SER A 130 41.67 -42.75 -3.45
CA SER A 130 41.09 -44.09 -3.29
C SER A 130 40.31 -44.31 -1.99
N ASP A 131 40.60 -43.55 -0.94
CA ASP A 131 39.93 -43.63 0.35
C ASP A 131 38.61 -42.84 0.46
N VAL A 132 38.34 -41.94 -0.52
CA VAL A 132 37.15 -41.09 -0.55
C VAL A 132 36.29 -41.39 -1.77
N CYS A 133 36.84 -41.24 -2.99
CA CYS A 133 36.12 -41.47 -4.24
C CYS A 133 36.67 -42.64 -5.07
N GLY A 134 37.40 -43.57 -4.44
CA GLY A 134 37.88 -44.79 -5.10
C GLY A 134 36.75 -45.76 -5.47
N PRO A 135 37.02 -46.79 -6.31
CA PRO A 135 36.00 -47.74 -6.76
C PRO A 135 35.22 -48.44 -5.65
N THR A 136 35.83 -48.70 -4.50
CA THR A 136 35.18 -49.36 -3.34
C THR A 136 34.42 -48.40 -2.43
N LYS A 137 34.52 -47.09 -2.67
CA LYS A 137 33.84 -46.02 -1.91
C LYS A 137 32.81 -45.27 -2.73
N TRP A 138 32.83 -45.42 -4.05
CA TRP A 138 31.85 -44.87 -4.99
C TRP A 138 30.44 -45.36 -4.66
N ARG A 139 29.47 -44.44 -4.58
CA ARG A 139 28.09 -44.73 -4.17
C ARG A 139 27.12 -44.78 -5.33
N SER A 140 27.48 -44.23 -6.49
CA SER A 140 26.58 -44.08 -7.64
C SER A 140 25.32 -43.29 -7.28
N GLU A 141 25.50 -42.28 -6.43
CA GLU A 141 24.43 -41.47 -5.87
C GLU A 141 24.84 -40.00 -5.97
N MET A 142 24.01 -39.21 -6.64
CA MET A 142 24.27 -37.79 -6.88
C MET A 142 23.65 -36.96 -5.77
N TYR A 143 24.38 -35.99 -5.24
CA TYR A 143 23.92 -35.02 -4.27
C TYR A 143 23.79 -33.64 -4.90
N PRO A 144 22.76 -32.86 -4.53
CA PRO A 144 22.60 -31.50 -5.02
C PRO A 144 23.59 -30.57 -4.31
N VAL A 145 24.11 -29.60 -5.05
CA VAL A 145 24.93 -28.50 -4.54
C VAL A 145 24.17 -27.21 -4.82
N TYR A 146 24.07 -26.35 -3.81
CA TYR A 146 23.32 -25.10 -3.88
C TYR A 146 24.26 -23.88 -3.95
N ALA A 147 23.82 -22.83 -4.64
CA ALA A 147 24.57 -21.59 -4.83
C ALA A 147 24.69 -20.82 -3.51
N ASP A 148 23.65 -20.85 -2.69
CA ASP A 148 23.65 -20.57 -1.26
C ASP A 148 23.30 -21.86 -0.50
N PRO A 149 24.25 -22.49 0.23
CA PRO A 149 24.00 -23.71 0.99
C PRO A 149 22.87 -23.60 2.04
N PHE A 150 22.52 -22.37 2.45
CA PHE A 150 21.44 -22.07 3.38
C PHE A 150 20.22 -21.41 2.71
N GLY A 151 20.25 -21.28 1.37
CA GLY A 151 19.17 -20.76 0.55
C GLY A 151 18.04 -21.78 0.34
N LEU A 152 17.13 -21.47 -0.59
CA LEU A 152 16.02 -22.38 -0.94
C LEU A 152 16.56 -23.69 -1.52
N HIS A 153 16.09 -24.85 -1.06
CA HIS A 153 16.49 -26.14 -1.64
C HIS A 153 15.53 -26.53 -2.78
N ASP A 154 15.64 -25.81 -3.89
CA ASP A 154 14.90 -26.10 -5.11
C ASP A 154 15.66 -27.09 -6.01
N HIS A 155 14.95 -27.79 -6.88
CA HIS A 155 15.57 -28.65 -7.88
C HIS A 155 14.78 -28.49 -9.19
N PRO A 156 15.44 -28.40 -10.35
CA PRO A 156 14.74 -28.28 -11.62
C PRO A 156 13.86 -29.52 -11.86
N LEU A 157 12.59 -29.30 -12.26
CA LEU A 157 11.66 -30.37 -12.63
C LEU A 157 11.93 -30.92 -14.04
N THR A 158 12.58 -30.12 -14.90
CA THR A 158 12.96 -30.45 -16.28
C THR A 158 14.29 -29.78 -16.60
N ALA A 159 15.17 -30.49 -17.32
CA ALA A 159 16.46 -29.96 -17.75
C ALA A 159 16.28 -28.75 -18.69
N GLY A 160 17.05 -27.68 -18.50
CA GLY A 160 16.97 -26.44 -19.25
C GLY A 160 16.09 -25.33 -18.63
N HIS A 161 15.56 -25.56 -17.42
CA HIS A 161 14.76 -24.59 -16.64
C HIS A 161 15.40 -24.29 -15.27
N GLU A 162 16.72 -24.17 -15.23
CA GLU A 162 17.47 -23.93 -13.99
C GLU A 162 17.63 -22.43 -13.64
N ASP A 163 17.24 -21.52 -14.54
CA ASP A 163 17.41 -20.08 -14.35
C ASP A 163 16.61 -19.55 -13.15
N GLY A 164 17.32 -18.90 -12.23
CA GLY A 164 16.75 -18.30 -11.03
C GLY A 164 16.56 -19.24 -9.84
N LEU A 165 16.95 -20.52 -9.97
CA LEU A 165 16.99 -21.47 -8.87
C LEU A 165 18.27 -21.32 -8.03
N ASN A 166 18.20 -21.74 -6.77
CA ASN A 166 19.38 -21.87 -5.92
C ASN A 166 20.19 -23.15 -6.24
N TYR A 167 19.58 -24.15 -6.89
CA TYR A 167 20.26 -25.32 -7.44
C TYR A 167 21.45 -24.92 -8.34
N ALA A 168 22.67 -25.30 -7.96
CA ALA A 168 23.89 -24.89 -8.64
C ALA A 168 24.45 -25.96 -9.57
N PHE A 169 24.52 -27.23 -9.12
CA PHE A 169 24.91 -28.43 -9.86
C PHE A 169 24.73 -29.67 -8.96
N GLU A 170 25.06 -30.85 -9.47
CA GLU A 170 25.09 -32.09 -8.67
C GLU A 170 26.42 -32.83 -8.82
N MET A 171 26.78 -33.59 -7.80
CA MET A 171 28.04 -34.34 -7.76
C MET A 171 27.88 -35.66 -7.00
N GLU A 172 28.72 -36.64 -7.33
CA GLU A 172 28.80 -37.92 -6.62
C GLU A 172 29.01 -37.70 -5.11
N ARG A 173 28.12 -38.30 -4.30
CA ARG A 173 28.08 -38.20 -2.83
C ARG A 173 29.44 -38.43 -2.19
N SER A 174 30.15 -39.46 -2.63
CA SER A 174 31.45 -39.83 -2.06
C SER A 174 32.51 -38.73 -2.22
N ALA A 175 32.41 -37.88 -3.26
CA ALA A 175 33.38 -36.84 -3.55
C ALA A 175 33.12 -35.49 -2.84
N CYS A 176 31.94 -35.27 -2.24
CA CYS A 176 31.60 -33.99 -1.58
C CYS A 176 32.62 -33.56 -0.51
N ALA A 177 33.18 -34.52 0.21
CA ALA A 177 34.18 -34.29 1.26
C ALA A 177 35.53 -33.78 0.74
N LEU A 178 35.86 -34.02 -0.54
CA LEU A 178 37.06 -33.47 -1.18
C LEU A 178 36.93 -31.96 -1.39
N PHE A 179 35.71 -31.49 -1.67
CA PHE A 179 35.42 -30.09 -1.97
C PHE A 179 34.90 -29.30 -0.76
N GLY A 180 34.74 -29.97 0.40
CA GLY A 180 34.19 -29.36 1.61
C GLY A 180 32.79 -28.79 1.39
N LEU A 181 31.99 -29.43 0.55
CA LEU A 181 30.63 -28.99 0.22
C LEU A 181 29.67 -29.41 1.33
N VAL A 182 28.66 -28.58 1.59
CA VAL A 182 27.60 -28.91 2.54
C VAL A 182 26.74 -30.05 2.00
N THR A 183 26.56 -31.10 2.80
CA THR A 183 25.64 -32.19 2.49
C THR A 183 24.42 -32.19 3.40
N TYR A 184 23.34 -32.81 2.95
CA TYR A 184 22.06 -32.78 3.63
C TYR A 184 21.53 -34.18 3.89
N GLY A 185 20.94 -34.38 5.07
CA GLY A 185 20.34 -35.64 5.48
C GLY A 185 19.01 -35.43 6.21
N VAL A 186 18.27 -36.52 6.36
CA VAL A 186 17.03 -36.59 7.13
C VAL A 186 17.21 -37.58 8.27
N HIS A 187 16.80 -37.17 9.45
CA HIS A 187 16.91 -37.96 10.67
C HIS A 187 15.56 -37.97 11.39
N MET A 188 15.11 -39.14 11.84
CA MET A 188 13.85 -39.27 12.56
C MET A 188 13.97 -40.08 13.85
N SER A 189 13.27 -39.61 14.88
CA SER A 189 13.07 -40.35 16.12
C SER A 189 11.61 -40.80 16.25
N ILE A 190 11.38 -42.11 16.41
CA ILE A 190 10.06 -42.66 16.78
C ILE A 190 10.07 -42.95 18.28
N TYR A 191 9.18 -42.32 19.03
CA TYR A 191 9.20 -42.39 20.49
C TYR A 191 7.80 -42.29 21.12
N ASP A 192 7.69 -42.70 22.39
CA ASP A 192 6.50 -42.46 23.21
C ASP A 192 6.78 -41.64 24.47
N GLU A 193 5.75 -40.96 24.98
CA GLU A 193 5.80 -40.22 26.25
C GLU A 193 4.86 -40.84 27.27
N ILE A 194 5.44 -41.50 28.27
CA ILE A 194 4.73 -42.06 29.41
C ILE A 194 4.70 -41.02 30.52
N VAL A 195 3.50 -40.71 31.03
CA VAL A 195 3.35 -39.94 32.26
C VAL A 195 3.24 -40.95 33.40
N GLN A 196 4.21 -40.97 34.30
CA GLN A 196 4.18 -41.80 35.50
C GLN A 196 3.16 -41.23 36.51
N GLU A 197 2.69 -42.05 37.45
CA GLU A 197 1.68 -41.68 38.46
C GLU A 197 2.08 -40.47 39.32
N ASN A 198 3.37 -40.22 39.48
CA ASN A 198 3.94 -39.06 40.19
C ASN A 198 3.97 -37.77 39.34
N GLY A 199 3.39 -37.78 38.13
CA GLY A 199 3.40 -36.67 37.20
C GLY A 199 4.70 -36.50 36.40
N ARG A 200 5.71 -37.36 36.63
CA ARG A 200 7.00 -37.30 35.92
C ARG A 200 6.87 -37.94 34.54
N ARG A 201 7.31 -37.24 33.50
CA ARG A 201 7.33 -37.75 32.13
C ARG A 201 8.58 -38.63 31.91
N SER A 202 8.41 -39.71 31.16
CA SER A 202 9.48 -40.62 30.74
C SER A 202 9.33 -40.89 29.24
N VAL A 203 10.45 -40.88 28.51
CA VAL A 203 10.50 -41.12 27.06
C VAL A 203 11.14 -42.48 26.78
N ARG A 204 10.62 -43.18 25.77
CA ARG A 204 11.29 -44.33 25.15
C ARG A 204 11.40 -44.10 23.66
N VAL A 205 12.55 -44.42 23.07
CA VAL A 205 12.87 -44.16 21.66
C VAL A 205 13.30 -45.46 21.00
N TRP A 206 12.84 -45.71 19.78
CA TRP A 206 13.34 -46.83 18.98
C TRP A 206 14.73 -46.51 18.43
N VAL A 207 15.73 -47.31 18.80
CA VAL A 207 17.13 -47.12 18.44
C VAL A 207 17.65 -48.35 17.70
N PRO A 208 18.07 -48.22 16.43
CA PRO A 208 18.72 -49.29 15.71
C PRO A 208 20.20 -49.46 16.07
N THR A 209 20.69 -50.68 15.90
CA THR A 209 22.11 -50.99 15.80
C THR A 209 22.47 -51.16 14.33
N ARG A 210 23.41 -50.35 13.83
CA ARG A 210 23.88 -50.40 12.43
C ARG A 210 24.53 -51.74 12.11
N ALA A 211 24.32 -52.24 10.88
CA ALA A 211 24.92 -53.49 10.41
C ALA A 211 26.45 -53.53 10.60
N PHE A 212 26.98 -54.66 11.07
CA PHE A 212 28.44 -54.82 11.25
C PHE A 212 29.20 -54.85 9.92
N THR A 213 28.49 -55.07 8.82
CA THR A 213 28.99 -55.06 7.45
C THR A 213 29.10 -53.66 6.84
N LYS A 214 28.56 -52.61 7.50
CA LYS A 214 28.61 -51.24 6.98
C LYS A 214 30.05 -50.71 6.90
N PRO A 215 30.42 -50.01 5.81
CA PRO A 215 31.77 -49.48 5.63
C PRO A 215 32.10 -48.29 6.56
N THR A 216 31.09 -47.66 7.16
CA THR A 216 31.23 -46.53 8.08
C THR A 216 30.38 -46.74 9.33
N PHE A 217 31.03 -46.59 10.50
CA PHE A 217 30.44 -46.78 11.83
C PHE A 217 29.68 -48.12 12.01
N PRO A 218 30.31 -49.28 11.72
CA PRO A 218 29.68 -50.59 11.91
C PRO A 218 29.38 -50.86 13.40
N GLY A 219 28.19 -51.37 13.71
CA GLY A 219 27.78 -51.70 15.08
C GLY A 219 27.51 -50.51 16.00
N CYS A 220 27.59 -49.26 15.52
CA CYS A 220 27.18 -48.07 16.27
C CYS A 220 25.65 -47.96 16.35
N LEU A 221 25.15 -47.24 17.37
CA LEU A 221 23.73 -46.91 17.47
C LEU A 221 23.37 -45.74 16.53
N ASP A 222 22.19 -45.79 15.92
CA ASP A 222 21.68 -44.77 14.99
C ASP A 222 20.39 -44.10 15.51
N ASN A 223 19.85 -43.12 14.79
CA ASN A 223 18.47 -42.66 15.00
C ASN A 223 17.49 -43.66 14.37
N THR A 224 16.19 -43.59 14.71
CA THR A 224 15.22 -44.61 14.24
C THR A 224 15.22 -44.78 12.74
N VAL A 225 15.39 -43.68 12.00
CA VAL A 225 15.61 -43.63 10.56
C VAL A 225 16.61 -42.51 10.29
N ALA A 226 17.62 -42.74 9.46
CA ALA A 226 18.61 -41.73 9.11
C ALA A 226 19.20 -41.95 7.70
N GLY A 227 19.02 -40.99 6.80
CA GLY A 227 19.53 -41.13 5.44
C GLY A 227 19.90 -39.83 4.76
N GLY A 228 20.62 -39.98 3.65
CA GLY A 228 21.02 -38.86 2.80
C GLY A 228 19.87 -38.32 1.96
N ILE A 229 19.98 -37.09 1.48
CA ILE A 229 19.05 -36.53 0.51
C ILE A 229 19.68 -36.58 -0.89
N PRO A 230 19.27 -37.53 -1.76
CA PRO A 230 19.77 -37.58 -3.13
C PRO A 230 19.21 -36.43 -3.97
N SER A 231 19.95 -36.09 -5.03
CA SER A 231 19.57 -35.06 -6.00
C SER A 231 18.21 -35.38 -6.64
N GLY A 232 17.36 -34.38 -6.77
CA GLY A 232 16.01 -34.50 -7.33
C GLY A 232 14.94 -35.08 -6.38
N MET A 233 15.30 -35.51 -5.17
CA MET A 233 14.34 -35.98 -4.17
C MET A 233 14.07 -34.89 -3.12
N SER A 234 12.81 -34.70 -2.74
CA SER A 234 12.49 -33.78 -1.63
C SER A 234 12.94 -34.37 -0.30
N MET A 235 13.17 -33.52 0.71
CA MET A 235 13.55 -33.96 2.07
C MET A 235 12.56 -34.99 2.62
N PHE A 236 11.26 -34.69 2.53
CA PHE A 236 10.25 -35.57 3.11
C PHE A 236 10.07 -36.88 2.34
N GLU A 237 10.19 -36.87 1.01
CA GLU A 237 10.17 -38.11 0.23
C GLU A 237 11.43 -38.95 0.46
N SER A 238 12.59 -38.31 0.72
CA SER A 238 13.79 -39.01 1.18
C SER A 238 13.52 -39.68 2.52
N LEU A 239 12.90 -38.97 3.48
CA LEU A 239 12.52 -39.58 4.76
C LEU A 239 11.58 -40.77 4.58
N VAL A 240 10.57 -40.68 3.71
CA VAL A 240 9.64 -41.78 3.43
C VAL A 240 10.36 -43.00 2.85
N LYS A 241 11.32 -42.79 1.92
CA LYS A 241 12.18 -43.85 1.38
C LYS A 241 12.98 -44.54 2.49
N GLU A 242 13.72 -43.76 3.29
CA GLU A 242 14.58 -44.28 4.36
C GLU A 242 13.75 -45.00 5.45
N CYS A 243 12.54 -44.53 5.75
CA CYS A 243 11.63 -45.19 6.69
C CYS A 243 11.25 -46.61 6.24
N MET A 244 11.07 -46.80 4.94
CA MET A 244 10.79 -48.11 4.38
C MET A 244 12.04 -48.98 4.35
N GLU A 245 13.15 -48.46 3.82
CA GLU A 245 14.41 -49.18 3.62
C GLU A 245 15.06 -49.62 4.95
N GLU A 246 15.18 -48.74 5.93
CA GLU A 246 15.89 -49.05 7.19
C GLU A 246 14.98 -49.65 8.26
N ALA A 247 13.71 -49.27 8.28
CA ALA A 247 12.82 -49.48 9.42
C ALA A 247 11.49 -50.20 9.10
N SER A 248 11.21 -50.55 7.84
CA SER A 248 9.94 -51.17 7.41
C SER A 248 8.69 -50.40 7.86
N ILE A 249 8.76 -49.07 7.97
CA ILE A 249 7.61 -48.23 8.35
C ILE A 249 6.88 -47.82 7.08
N GLU A 250 5.59 -48.18 7.01
CA GLU A 250 4.76 -47.93 5.83
C GLU A 250 4.59 -46.44 5.53
N ALA A 251 4.60 -46.10 4.25
CA ALA A 251 4.61 -44.71 3.80
C ALA A 251 3.36 -43.92 4.25
N ASN A 252 2.21 -44.59 4.42
CA ASN A 252 1.01 -43.94 4.97
C ASN A 252 1.18 -43.55 6.44
N VAL A 253 1.81 -44.40 7.26
CA VAL A 253 2.12 -44.12 8.67
C VAL A 253 3.08 -42.93 8.77
N VAL A 254 4.13 -42.91 7.95
CA VAL A 254 5.08 -41.79 7.90
C VAL A 254 4.36 -40.50 7.51
N ARG A 255 3.55 -40.50 6.46
CA ARG A 255 2.84 -39.29 5.98
C ARG A 255 1.79 -38.77 6.97
N GLU A 256 1.18 -39.65 7.76
CA GLU A 256 0.13 -39.27 8.72
C GLU A 256 0.70 -38.79 10.06
N HIS A 257 1.76 -39.42 10.57
CA HIS A 257 2.20 -39.23 11.94
C HIS A 257 3.52 -38.49 12.12
N THR A 258 4.24 -38.21 11.03
CA THR A 258 5.52 -37.51 11.09
C THR A 258 5.33 -36.00 11.22
N ARG A 259 6.18 -35.38 12.05
CA ARG A 259 6.31 -33.92 12.14
C ARG A 259 7.77 -33.51 11.95
N ALA A 260 7.99 -32.43 11.21
CA ALA A 260 9.29 -31.75 11.20
C ALA A 260 9.47 -30.99 12.52
N VAL A 261 10.62 -31.14 13.17
CA VAL A 261 10.88 -30.56 14.50
C VAL A 261 12.09 -29.63 14.55
N GLY A 262 12.92 -29.62 13.52
CA GLY A 262 14.03 -28.69 13.40
C GLY A 262 15.09 -29.17 12.43
N SER A 263 16.28 -28.62 12.57
CA SER A 263 17.48 -29.09 11.88
C SER A 263 18.68 -28.92 12.81
N ILE A 264 19.67 -29.80 12.67
CA ILE A 264 20.98 -29.64 13.29
C ILE A 264 22.03 -29.41 12.21
N SER A 265 23.07 -28.65 12.53
CA SER A 265 24.19 -28.39 11.62
C SER A 265 25.51 -28.58 12.35
N TYR A 266 26.49 -29.19 11.69
CA TYR A 266 27.81 -29.42 12.26
C TYR A 266 28.89 -29.38 11.18
N PHE A 267 30.12 -29.04 11.58
CA PHE A 267 31.28 -29.11 10.72
C PHE A 267 32.22 -30.22 11.20
N PHE A 268 32.19 -31.35 10.50
CA PHE A 268 33.03 -32.50 10.81
C PHE A 268 34.27 -32.54 9.92
N ARG A 269 35.40 -32.93 10.51
CA ARG A 269 36.64 -33.28 9.83
C ARG A 269 37.03 -34.70 10.19
N THR A 270 37.21 -35.52 9.17
CA THR A 270 37.67 -36.91 9.34
C THR A 270 39.11 -36.97 9.85
N ALA A 271 39.53 -38.12 10.40
CA ALA A 271 40.91 -38.33 10.83
C ALA A 271 41.96 -38.15 9.70
N LYS A 272 41.57 -38.33 8.44
CA LYS A 272 42.42 -38.09 7.26
C LYS A 272 42.39 -36.64 6.77
N GLY A 273 41.65 -35.80 7.47
CA GLY A 273 41.58 -34.37 7.26
C GLY A 273 40.50 -33.90 6.27
N TRP A 274 39.69 -34.80 5.69
CA TRP A 274 38.58 -34.45 4.80
C TRP A 274 37.46 -33.71 5.53
N LEU A 275 36.86 -32.72 4.87
CA LEU A 275 35.91 -31.77 5.44
C LEU A 275 34.48 -32.17 5.06
N GLN A 276 33.61 -32.28 6.06
CA GLN A 276 32.22 -32.74 5.92
C GLN A 276 31.31 -31.82 6.74
N PRO A 277 30.99 -30.62 6.22
CA PRO A 277 29.91 -29.83 6.79
C PRO A 277 28.57 -30.45 6.40
N GLU A 278 27.70 -30.67 7.38
CA GLU A 278 26.40 -31.32 7.14
C GLU A 278 25.25 -30.59 7.85
N ILE A 279 24.06 -30.69 7.25
CA ILE A 279 22.80 -30.24 7.84
C ILE A 279 21.82 -31.41 7.84
N GLU A 280 21.35 -31.78 9.02
CA GLU A 280 20.38 -32.85 9.19
C GLU A 280 19.00 -32.25 9.51
N TYR A 281 18.01 -32.54 8.67
CA TYR A 281 16.62 -32.21 8.93
C TYR A 281 16.02 -33.22 9.89
N VAL A 282 15.52 -32.74 11.03
CA VAL A 282 15.06 -33.59 12.12
C VAL A 282 13.54 -33.69 12.12
N TYR A 283 13.06 -34.93 12.20
CA TYR A 283 11.66 -35.31 12.23
C TYR A 283 11.37 -36.18 13.45
N ASP A 284 10.12 -36.20 13.88
CA ASP A 284 9.66 -37.09 14.94
C ASP A 284 8.37 -37.80 14.51
N ILE A 285 8.18 -39.03 15.00
CA ILE A 285 6.86 -39.64 15.18
C ILE A 285 6.68 -39.87 16.67
N VAL A 286 5.62 -39.26 17.22
CA VAL A 286 5.19 -39.56 18.59
C VAL A 286 4.11 -40.64 18.52
N ILE A 287 4.37 -41.81 19.09
CA ILE A 287 3.43 -42.93 19.08
C ILE A 287 2.15 -42.49 19.83
N PRO A 288 0.98 -42.42 19.16
CA PRO A 288 -0.23 -41.91 19.77
C PRO A 288 -0.72 -42.82 20.90
N ARG A 289 -1.24 -42.22 21.98
CA ARG A 289 -1.82 -42.98 23.10
C ARG A 289 -3.13 -43.66 22.67
N GLY A 290 -3.24 -44.95 22.97
CA GLY A 290 -4.45 -45.73 22.70
C GLY A 290 -4.63 -46.16 21.24
N VAL A 291 -3.63 -45.93 20.39
CA VAL A 291 -3.56 -46.49 19.02
C VAL A 291 -2.71 -47.77 19.05
N ASP A 292 -2.99 -48.72 18.16
CA ASP A 292 -2.17 -49.92 17.98
C ASP A 292 -0.70 -49.51 17.70
N PRO A 293 0.28 -49.94 18.52
CA PRO A 293 1.69 -49.60 18.33
C PRO A 293 2.35 -50.37 17.17
N THR A 294 1.69 -51.39 16.63
CA THR A 294 2.25 -52.27 15.59
C THR A 294 2.75 -51.50 14.34
N PRO A 295 2.02 -50.51 13.79
CA PRO A 295 2.48 -49.75 12.63
C PRO A 295 3.70 -48.85 12.90
N PHE A 296 4.02 -48.59 14.16
CA PHE A 296 5.14 -47.75 14.59
C PHE A 296 6.36 -48.57 15.05
N THR A 297 6.29 -49.90 14.95
CA THR A 297 7.35 -50.80 15.41
C THR A 297 8.31 -51.10 14.27
N PRO A 298 9.53 -50.56 14.29
CA PRO A 298 10.47 -50.70 13.18
C PRO A 298 11.06 -52.10 13.11
N ARG A 299 11.38 -52.56 11.89
CA ARG A 299 12.01 -53.85 11.61
C ARG A 299 13.08 -53.68 10.52
N PRO A 300 14.24 -54.36 10.63
CA PRO A 300 15.24 -54.33 9.56
C PRO A 300 14.69 -54.93 8.26
N LEU A 301 15.03 -54.33 7.11
CA LEU A 301 14.57 -54.79 5.80
C LEU A 301 15.72 -55.09 4.82
N ASP A 302 16.58 -54.12 4.55
CA ASP A 302 17.55 -54.16 3.45
C ASP A 302 18.97 -54.60 3.86
N GLY A 303 19.17 -54.93 5.14
CA GLY A 303 20.45 -55.35 5.70
C GLY A 303 21.33 -54.21 6.21
N GLU A 304 20.82 -52.97 6.26
CA GLU A 304 21.55 -51.82 6.80
C GLU A 304 21.52 -51.72 8.33
N VAL A 305 20.54 -52.38 8.96
CA VAL A 305 20.29 -52.44 10.41
C VAL A 305 20.34 -53.89 10.91
N GLU A 306 21.02 -54.17 12.02
CA GLU A 306 21.00 -55.51 12.66
C GLU A 306 19.72 -55.74 13.46
N SER A 307 19.33 -54.75 14.26
CA SER A 307 18.23 -54.86 15.22
C SER A 307 17.75 -53.50 15.70
N PHE A 308 16.50 -53.41 16.14
CA PHE A 308 15.93 -52.25 16.82
C PHE A 308 15.68 -52.55 18.30
N GLU A 309 16.00 -51.60 19.17
CA GLU A 309 15.67 -51.67 20.59
C GLU A 309 14.84 -50.46 21.03
N PHE A 310 13.78 -50.67 21.81
CA PHE A 310 12.97 -49.58 22.38
C PHE A 310 13.56 -49.12 23.72
N MET A 311 14.50 -48.18 23.66
CA MET A 311 15.33 -47.78 24.80
C MET A 311 14.66 -46.71 25.66
N SER A 312 14.73 -46.85 26.98
CA SER A 312 14.27 -45.83 27.93
C SER A 312 15.23 -44.64 28.02
N HIS A 313 14.73 -43.49 28.49
CA HIS A 313 15.53 -42.29 28.76
C HIS A 313 16.87 -42.57 29.46
N ASN A 314 16.86 -43.37 30.54
CA ASN A 314 18.08 -43.67 31.30
C ASN A 314 19.09 -44.49 30.48
N LYS A 315 18.62 -45.48 29.72
CA LYS A 315 19.47 -46.32 28.87
C LYS A 315 20.03 -45.51 27.70
N LEU A 316 19.21 -44.67 27.07
CA LEU A 316 19.64 -43.74 26.04
C LEU A 316 20.75 -42.82 26.54
N LEU A 317 20.57 -42.21 27.72
CA LEU A 317 21.56 -41.34 28.34
C LEU A 317 22.87 -42.08 28.66
N GLU A 318 22.79 -43.33 29.13
CA GLU A 318 23.96 -44.18 29.38
C GLU A 318 24.73 -44.47 28.09
N GLN A 319 24.04 -44.92 27.04
CA GLN A 319 24.65 -45.25 25.75
C GLN A 319 25.25 -44.01 25.06
N LEU A 320 24.57 -42.86 25.17
CA LEU A 320 25.03 -41.58 24.67
C LEU A 320 26.32 -41.14 25.37
N ARG A 321 26.37 -41.18 26.71
CA ARG A 321 27.58 -40.86 27.49
C ARG A 321 28.70 -41.89 27.34
N ALA A 322 28.39 -43.10 26.87
CA ALA A 322 29.36 -44.12 26.52
C ALA A 322 29.93 -43.95 25.09
N GLY A 323 29.47 -42.95 24.32
CA GLY A 323 29.95 -42.69 22.96
C GLY A 323 29.57 -43.79 21.95
N ARG A 324 28.46 -44.51 22.19
CA ARG A 324 28.05 -45.65 21.36
C ARG A 324 27.24 -45.27 20.13
N PHE A 325 26.67 -44.06 20.11
CA PHE A 325 25.97 -43.52 18.95
C PHE A 325 26.97 -43.11 17.87
N LYS A 326 26.56 -43.29 16.60
CA LYS A 326 27.19 -42.59 15.49
C LYS A 326 27.18 -41.07 15.79
N PRO A 327 28.29 -40.34 15.56
CA PRO A 327 28.45 -38.97 16.06
C PRO A 327 27.28 -38.02 15.73
N ASN A 328 26.82 -37.97 14.48
CA ASN A 328 25.71 -37.10 14.07
C ASN A 328 24.37 -37.52 14.72
N CYS A 329 24.16 -38.82 14.92
CA CYS A 329 22.95 -39.35 15.55
C CYS A 329 22.90 -39.05 17.06
N GLY A 330 24.07 -38.99 17.71
CA GLY A 330 24.21 -38.52 19.08
C GLY A 330 23.74 -37.07 19.24
N LEU A 331 24.01 -36.21 18.27
CA LEU A 331 23.51 -34.82 18.26
C LEU A 331 21.99 -34.76 18.17
N VAL A 332 21.37 -35.61 17.34
CA VAL A 332 19.89 -35.67 17.20
C VAL A 332 19.24 -36.14 18.50
N ILE A 333 19.83 -37.09 19.22
CA ILE A 333 19.33 -37.52 20.54
C ILE A 333 19.50 -36.42 21.59
N LEU A 334 20.61 -35.66 21.56
CA LEU A 334 20.78 -34.49 22.42
C LEU A 334 19.71 -33.42 22.14
N ASP A 335 19.47 -33.11 20.86
CA ASP A 335 18.41 -32.19 20.43
C ASP A 335 17.02 -32.66 20.91
N LEU A 336 16.70 -33.95 20.76
CA LEU A 336 15.45 -34.54 21.27
C LEU A 336 15.32 -34.36 22.79
N PHE A 337 16.38 -34.60 23.56
CA PHE A 337 16.36 -34.42 25.01
C PHE A 337 16.22 -32.96 25.44
N ILE A 338 16.77 -32.02 24.67
CA ILE A 338 16.55 -30.58 24.88
C ILE A 338 15.08 -30.24 24.59
N ARG A 339 14.54 -30.65 23.43
CA ARG A 339 13.15 -30.37 23.02
C ARG A 339 12.11 -30.94 23.98
N LEU A 340 12.39 -32.09 24.59
CA LEU A 340 11.53 -32.75 25.58
C LEU A 340 11.77 -32.28 27.02
N GLY A 341 12.70 -31.36 27.25
CA GLY A 341 12.97 -30.77 28.57
C GLY A 341 13.73 -31.68 29.54
N TYR A 342 14.44 -32.69 29.04
CA TYR A 342 15.36 -33.51 29.86
C TYR A 342 16.72 -32.85 30.04
N ILE A 343 17.15 -32.03 29.06
CA ILE A 343 18.33 -31.17 29.15
C ILE A 343 17.83 -29.71 29.13
N THR A 344 18.11 -28.96 30.18
CA THR A 344 17.64 -27.58 30.38
C THR A 344 18.79 -26.70 30.89
N PRO A 345 18.67 -25.36 30.82
CA PRO A 345 19.66 -24.46 31.43
C PRO A 345 19.89 -24.72 32.93
N ASP A 346 18.88 -25.24 33.63
CA ASP A 346 18.95 -25.52 35.07
C ASP A 346 19.79 -26.75 35.41
N ASN A 347 19.92 -27.70 34.47
CA ASN A 347 20.52 -29.01 34.74
C ASN A 347 21.76 -29.33 33.89
N GLU A 348 22.12 -28.48 32.93
CA GLU A 348 23.30 -28.63 32.11
C GLU A 348 24.10 -27.30 32.06
N PRO A 349 25.28 -27.22 32.73
CA PRO A 349 26.05 -25.99 32.81
C PRO A 349 26.55 -25.47 31.45
N ASP A 350 26.80 -26.36 30.48
CA ASP A 350 27.22 -25.99 29.13
C ASP A 350 26.05 -25.84 28.15
N PHE A 351 24.81 -25.79 28.64
CA PHE A 351 23.59 -25.76 27.82
C PHE A 351 23.65 -24.74 26.68
N MET A 352 24.11 -23.52 26.97
CA MET A 352 24.21 -22.45 25.97
C MET A 352 25.27 -22.74 24.91
N LYS A 353 26.40 -23.37 25.27
CA LYS A 353 27.42 -23.78 24.29
C LYS A 353 26.88 -24.90 23.41
N ILE A 354 26.25 -25.90 24.03
CA ILE A 354 25.64 -27.06 23.36
C ILE A 354 24.57 -26.60 22.36
N ILE A 355 23.57 -25.83 22.80
CA ILE A 355 22.48 -25.39 21.91
C ILE A 355 22.97 -24.47 20.80
N SER A 356 23.95 -23.60 21.07
CA SER A 356 24.52 -22.71 20.06
C SER A 356 25.37 -23.42 19.01
N ARG A 357 25.72 -24.69 19.25
CA ARG A 357 26.45 -25.56 18.33
C ARG A 357 25.54 -26.57 17.64
N LEU A 358 24.56 -27.15 18.35
CA LEU A 358 23.55 -28.03 17.77
C LEU A 358 22.68 -27.31 16.73
N HIS A 359 22.29 -26.06 17.02
CA HIS A 359 21.55 -25.19 16.08
C HIS A 359 22.46 -24.09 15.52
N GLY A 360 23.77 -24.37 15.54
CA GLY A 360 24.84 -23.45 15.21
C GLY A 360 24.98 -23.20 13.71
N ILE A 361 24.02 -22.50 13.11
CA ILE A 361 24.19 -21.86 11.79
C ILE A 361 25.23 -20.69 11.87
N LEU A 362 25.51 -20.23 13.09
CA LEU A 362 26.34 -19.11 13.56
C LEU A 362 26.04 -17.70 12.97
N PRO A 363 26.02 -16.62 13.80
CA PRO A 363 26.48 -16.53 15.20
C PRO A 363 25.41 -16.07 16.23
N HIS A 364 25.60 -16.47 17.50
CA HIS A 364 24.87 -16.03 18.70
C HIS A 364 25.80 -15.41 19.76
N ASP A 365 26.83 -14.70 19.33
CA ASP A 365 27.65 -13.80 20.16
C ASP A 365 26.97 -12.44 20.41
N GLY A 366 25.66 -12.39 20.17
CA GLY A 366 24.95 -11.13 20.02
C GLY A 366 25.52 -10.32 18.86
N LYS A 367 26.10 -10.94 17.82
CA LYS A 367 26.55 -10.31 16.59
C LYS A 367 25.90 -10.97 15.37
N ASN A 368 25.92 -10.27 14.25
CA ASN A 368 25.36 -10.69 12.97
C ASN A 368 23.90 -11.23 13.01
N ILE A 369 23.06 -10.72 13.89
CA ILE A 369 21.62 -11.06 13.94
C ILE A 369 20.90 -10.40 12.77
N LYS A 370 20.20 -11.18 11.93
CA LYS A 370 19.36 -10.58 10.89
C LYS A 370 18.10 -9.96 11.52
N PHE A 371 17.72 -8.79 11.04
CA PHE A 371 16.55 -8.08 11.60
C PHE A 371 15.22 -8.82 11.37
N ASN A 372 15.11 -9.62 10.31
CA ASN A 372 13.93 -10.45 10.03
C ASN A 372 13.80 -11.62 11.03
N GLU A 373 14.89 -12.31 11.34
CA GLU A 373 14.95 -13.38 12.35
C GLU A 373 14.65 -12.84 13.75
N PHE A 374 15.15 -11.64 14.07
CA PHE A 374 14.82 -10.96 15.32
C PHE A 374 13.31 -10.70 15.46
N GLY A 375 12.64 -10.31 14.38
CA GLY A 375 11.17 -10.15 14.35
C GLY A 375 10.41 -11.45 14.66
N THR A 376 10.88 -12.58 14.13
CA THR A 376 10.28 -13.91 14.41
C THR A 376 10.41 -14.30 15.87
N LYS A 377 11.57 -14.03 16.51
CA LYS A 377 11.77 -14.30 17.93
C LYS A 377 10.90 -13.40 18.82
N ILE A 378 10.78 -12.11 18.50
CA ILE A 378 9.85 -11.19 19.20
C ILE A 378 8.41 -11.71 19.15
N ARG A 379 7.97 -12.20 17.99
CA ARG A 379 6.63 -12.79 17.84
C ARG A 379 6.44 -14.00 18.75
N ALA A 380 7.39 -14.93 18.73
CA ALA A 380 7.33 -16.15 19.52
C ALA A 380 7.31 -15.87 21.03
N THR A 381 8.13 -14.93 21.50
CA THR A 381 8.26 -14.60 22.92
C THR A 381 7.11 -13.75 23.46
N TYR A 382 6.71 -12.70 22.73
CA TYR A 382 5.76 -11.70 23.24
C TYR A 382 4.35 -11.79 22.65
N ASN A 383 4.15 -12.66 21.66
CA ASN A 383 2.91 -12.80 20.87
C ASN A 383 2.48 -11.45 20.24
N PHE A 384 3.37 -10.80 19.52
CA PHE A 384 3.07 -9.59 18.73
C PHE A 384 2.48 -9.96 17.37
N ALA A 385 1.58 -9.12 16.81
CA ALA A 385 1.09 -9.31 15.44
C ALA A 385 2.25 -9.23 14.43
N PRO A 386 2.19 -9.93 13.27
CA PRO A 386 3.31 -9.98 12.32
C PRO A 386 3.76 -8.60 11.85
N THR A 387 2.80 -7.71 11.56
CA THR A 387 3.06 -6.32 11.17
C THR A 387 3.73 -5.50 12.29
N PHE A 388 3.44 -5.80 13.55
CA PHE A 388 4.10 -5.15 14.68
C PHE A 388 5.54 -5.67 14.87
N CYS A 389 5.77 -6.96 14.58
CA CYS A 389 7.11 -7.58 14.64
C CYS A 389 8.07 -7.04 13.59
N PHE A 390 7.57 -6.43 12.52
CA PHE A 390 8.38 -5.75 11.51
C PHE A 390 8.83 -4.36 11.98
N PHE A 391 7.95 -3.62 12.67
CA PHE A 391 8.16 -2.22 13.02
C PHE A 391 9.42 -1.96 13.87
N VAL A 392 9.58 -2.64 15.01
CA VAL A 392 10.68 -2.38 15.97
C VAL A 392 12.04 -2.85 15.42
N PRO A 393 12.20 -4.08 14.90
CA PRO A 393 13.44 -4.53 14.28
C PRO A 393 13.85 -3.70 13.06
N ASN A 394 12.90 -3.31 12.20
CA ASN A 394 13.24 -2.43 11.08
C ASN A 394 13.61 -1.01 11.58
N PHE A 395 13.01 -0.54 12.68
CA PHE A 395 13.45 0.70 13.32
C PHE A 395 14.91 0.64 13.77
N ALA A 396 15.29 -0.43 14.48
CA ALA A 396 16.66 -0.70 14.84
C ALA A 396 17.58 -0.73 13.61
N ALA A 397 17.13 -1.36 12.51
CA ALA A 397 17.89 -1.42 11.26
C ALA A 397 18.27 -0.03 10.72
N LYS A 398 17.32 0.89 10.55
CA LYS A 398 17.71 2.22 10.02
C LYS A 398 18.30 3.17 11.05
N MET A 399 18.11 2.94 12.36
CA MET A 399 18.91 3.62 13.38
C MET A 399 20.40 3.29 13.22
N LEU A 400 20.71 2.01 12.97
CA LEU A 400 22.06 1.52 12.67
C LEU A 400 22.50 1.78 11.22
N LYS A 401 21.66 2.46 10.40
CA LYS A 401 21.86 2.68 8.96
C LYS A 401 22.08 1.39 8.14
N ARG A 402 21.36 0.33 8.51
CA ARG A 402 21.39 -1.01 7.89
C ARG A 402 20.07 -1.37 7.20
N LYS A 403 20.12 -2.29 6.23
CA LYS A 403 18.96 -2.83 5.50
C LYS A 403 18.31 -3.97 6.28
N TYR A 404 17.02 -3.83 6.59
CA TYR A 404 16.25 -4.82 7.35
C TYR A 404 16.29 -6.26 6.78
N GLY A 405 16.21 -6.41 5.47
CA GLY A 405 16.06 -7.73 4.83
C GLY A 405 17.37 -8.49 4.63
N THR A 406 18.52 -7.80 4.67
CA THR A 406 19.81 -8.38 4.23
C THR A 406 20.92 -8.19 5.26
N ASP A 407 20.89 -7.09 5.99
CA ASP A 407 21.98 -6.74 6.89
C ASP A 407 21.70 -7.30 8.28
N THR A 408 22.76 -7.37 9.05
CA THR A 408 22.76 -7.94 10.38
C THR A 408 23.11 -6.91 11.43
N PHE A 409 22.90 -7.21 12.72
CA PHE A 409 23.32 -6.35 13.82
C PHE A 409 23.81 -7.12 15.03
N ASN A 410 24.54 -6.40 15.88
CA ASN A 410 24.99 -6.90 17.15
C ASN A 410 24.13 -6.29 18.26
N LEU A 411 23.75 -7.06 19.27
CA LEU A 411 22.98 -6.60 20.43
C LEU A 411 23.66 -5.42 21.12
N ALA A 412 24.99 -5.42 21.22
CA ALA A 412 25.77 -4.30 21.76
C ALA A 412 25.62 -3.00 20.94
N GLU A 413 25.27 -3.07 19.66
CA GLU A 413 25.03 -1.88 18.83
C GLU A 413 23.68 -1.23 19.15
N LEU A 414 22.77 -1.94 19.83
CA LEU A 414 21.52 -1.38 20.33
C LEU A 414 21.67 -0.64 21.67
N ASP A 415 22.88 -0.66 22.27
CA ASP A 415 23.21 0.04 23.51
C ASP A 415 23.36 1.57 23.34
N LEU A 416 23.32 2.05 22.09
CA LEU A 416 23.16 3.47 21.78
C LEU A 416 21.75 3.94 22.15
N HIS A 417 21.57 4.35 23.40
CA HIS A 417 20.49 5.29 23.71
C HIS A 417 20.75 6.55 22.87
N ASN A 418 19.92 6.81 21.84
CA ASN A 418 19.51 8.14 21.35
C ASN A 418 19.05 8.16 19.88
N GLY A 419 18.01 7.38 19.58
CA GLY A 419 17.05 7.77 18.55
C GLY A 419 16.01 8.78 19.03
N ILE A 420 16.05 9.18 20.31
CA ILE A 420 15.13 10.14 20.92
C ILE A 420 15.97 11.37 21.21
N GLU A 421 15.73 12.46 20.50
CA GLU A 421 16.10 13.73 21.11
C GLU A 421 15.17 13.90 22.33
N HIS A 422 15.80 14.07 23.51
CA HIS A 422 15.26 14.65 24.75
C HIS A 422 14.64 13.71 25.82
N ASP A 423 15.36 13.50 26.92
CA ASP A 423 15.04 12.45 27.89
C ASP A 423 14.04 12.85 28.98
N ALA A 424 13.19 11.90 29.36
CA ALA A 424 12.34 11.91 30.56
C ALA A 424 12.00 10.45 30.89
N SER A 425 13.02 9.59 30.88
CA SER A 425 12.87 8.14 30.98
C SER A 425 12.28 7.75 32.33
N LEU A 426 11.47 6.68 32.33
CA LEU A 426 10.91 6.10 33.55
C LEU A 426 11.92 5.16 34.24
N LEU A 427 12.96 4.73 33.52
CA LEU A 427 13.85 3.63 33.93
C LEU A 427 15.32 4.05 34.03
N ARG A 428 15.69 5.20 33.44
CA ARG A 428 17.07 5.68 33.36
C ARG A 428 17.14 7.17 33.68
N GLU A 429 18.29 7.61 34.16
CA GLU A 429 18.58 9.05 34.27
C GLU A 429 18.81 9.66 32.89
N ASP A 430 18.57 10.96 32.76
CA ASP A 430 18.73 11.67 31.50
C ASP A 430 20.18 11.56 31.00
N SER A 431 20.37 11.32 29.71
CA SER A 431 21.70 11.14 29.09
C SER A 431 22.59 12.38 29.18
N ALA A 432 21.97 13.56 29.38
CA ALA A 432 22.68 14.80 29.65
C ALA A 432 23.36 14.82 31.04
N LEU A 433 22.90 13.99 31.98
CA LEU A 433 23.41 13.87 33.35
C LEU A 433 24.27 12.61 33.51
N VAL A 434 23.84 11.48 32.95
CA VAL A 434 24.55 10.19 33.00
C VAL A 434 24.80 9.69 31.57
N PRO A 435 26.04 9.81 31.04
CA PRO A 435 26.34 9.39 29.66
C PRO A 435 26.22 7.88 29.42
N ASP A 436 26.53 7.05 30.43
CA ASP A 436 26.38 5.59 30.37
C ASP A 436 24.90 5.21 30.56
N GLN A 437 24.23 4.97 29.44
CA GLN A 437 22.82 4.59 29.41
C GLN A 437 22.61 3.07 29.38
N SER A 438 23.66 2.26 29.56
CA SER A 438 23.54 0.79 29.57
C SER A 438 22.87 0.28 30.86
N LYS A 439 23.05 0.97 31.99
CA LYS A 439 22.55 0.53 33.31
C LYS A 439 21.23 1.19 33.73
N PRO A 440 20.23 0.42 34.21
CA PRO A 440 18.97 0.98 34.69
C PRO A 440 19.15 1.76 36.00
N HIS A 441 18.38 2.82 36.19
CA HIS A 441 18.35 3.60 37.43
C HIS A 441 17.34 2.98 38.41
N VAL A 442 17.81 2.04 39.23
CA VAL A 442 16.99 1.23 40.16
C VAL A 442 16.03 2.08 41.01
N PRO A 443 16.41 3.25 41.59
CA PRO A 443 15.48 4.05 42.37
C PRO A 443 14.25 4.55 41.60
N PHE A 444 14.38 4.87 40.31
CA PHE A 444 13.21 5.26 39.49
C PHE A 444 12.27 4.08 39.26
N ILE A 445 12.83 2.89 39.08
CA ILE A 445 12.08 1.65 38.87
C ILE A 445 11.33 1.29 40.15
N GLU A 446 12.00 1.31 41.30
CA GLU A 446 11.37 1.02 42.60
C GLU A 446 10.27 2.02 42.93
N GLU A 447 10.49 3.32 42.68
CA GLU A 447 9.47 4.34 42.89
C GLU A 447 8.26 4.17 41.95
N LEU A 448 8.51 3.85 40.67
CA LEU A 448 7.46 3.57 39.70
C LEU A 448 6.62 2.37 40.15
N LEU A 449 7.27 1.26 40.53
CA LEU A 449 6.59 0.04 40.97
C LEU A 449 5.83 0.25 42.29
N ALA A 450 6.38 1.03 43.23
CA ALA A 450 5.70 1.40 44.48
C ALA A 450 4.44 2.26 44.25
N SER A 451 4.36 2.96 43.10
CA SER A 451 3.17 3.75 42.74
C SER A 451 1.96 2.91 42.31
N ALA A 452 2.11 1.59 42.15
CA ALA A 452 1.07 0.69 41.70
C ALA A 452 -0.19 0.77 42.59
N SER A 453 -1.34 1.05 41.96
CA SER A 453 -2.61 1.22 42.66
C SER A 453 -3.71 0.24 42.22
N GLY A 454 -3.45 -0.58 41.20
CA GLY A 454 -4.35 -1.65 40.77
C GLY A 454 -4.10 -2.95 41.54
N LYS A 455 -5.05 -3.89 41.44
CA LYS A 455 -4.90 -5.26 41.94
C LYS A 455 -5.37 -6.25 40.88
N ASP A 456 -4.69 -7.39 40.77
CA ASP A 456 -5.13 -8.50 39.91
C ASP A 456 -6.17 -9.39 40.61
N SER A 457 -6.63 -10.44 39.92
CA SER A 457 -7.62 -11.39 40.44
C SER A 457 -7.20 -12.09 41.74
N ASN A 458 -5.91 -12.12 42.03
CA ASN A 458 -5.33 -12.76 43.22
C ASN A 458 -4.91 -11.71 44.27
N GLY A 459 -5.29 -10.44 44.09
CA GLY A 459 -4.97 -9.35 45.00
C GLY A 459 -3.55 -8.79 44.88
N LYS A 460 -2.75 -9.24 43.90
CA LYS A 460 -1.39 -8.75 43.68
C LYS A 460 -1.37 -7.38 43.01
N ALA A 461 -0.37 -6.55 43.34
CA ALA A 461 -0.28 -5.17 42.87
C ALA A 461 -0.08 -5.06 41.34
N LEU A 462 -0.80 -4.12 40.72
CA LEU A 462 -0.73 -3.81 39.30
C LEU A 462 -0.49 -2.32 39.05
N LEU A 463 0.41 -2.01 38.11
CA LEU A 463 0.46 -0.71 37.46
C LEU A 463 -0.77 -0.49 36.58
N THR A 464 -1.26 0.75 36.58
CA THR A 464 -2.38 1.21 35.75
C THR A 464 -1.92 2.29 34.77
N PRO A 465 -2.71 2.60 33.72
CA PRO A 465 -2.42 3.73 32.84
C PRO A 465 -2.22 5.05 33.61
N LYS A 466 -2.99 5.26 34.69
CA LYS A 466 -2.88 6.45 35.52
C LYS A 466 -1.51 6.53 36.23
N ASN A 467 -0.99 5.42 36.74
CA ASN A 467 0.32 5.39 37.38
C ASN A 467 1.42 5.80 36.40
N LEU A 468 1.39 5.24 35.17
CA LEU A 468 2.35 5.62 34.13
C LEU A 468 2.21 7.08 33.70
N SER A 469 1.00 7.61 33.58
CA SER A 469 0.75 9.02 33.26
C SER A 469 1.27 9.97 34.34
N ASP A 470 1.02 9.66 35.61
CA ASP A 470 1.46 10.48 36.75
C ASP A 470 3.00 10.48 36.84
N PHE A 471 3.63 9.30 36.72
CA PHE A 471 5.09 9.19 36.76
C PHE A 471 5.76 9.82 35.53
N SER A 472 5.18 9.69 34.34
CA SER A 472 5.65 10.39 33.15
C SER A 472 5.52 11.91 33.28
N SER A 473 4.47 12.40 33.95
CA SER A 473 4.31 13.83 34.26
C SER A 473 5.42 14.32 35.19
N LYS A 474 5.76 13.54 36.23
CA LYS A 474 6.90 13.79 37.12
C LYS A 474 8.21 13.91 36.34
N ARG A 475 8.55 12.87 35.57
CA ARG A 475 9.82 12.81 34.82
C ARG A 475 9.97 13.92 33.79
N ARG A 476 8.90 14.27 33.06
CA ARG A 476 8.93 15.41 32.10
C ARG A 476 9.18 16.75 32.77
N VAL A 477 8.62 16.97 33.97
CA VAL A 477 8.81 18.21 34.73
C VAL A 477 10.24 18.28 35.30
N GLU A 478 10.74 17.17 35.85
CA GLU A 478 12.10 17.09 36.39
C GLU A 478 13.16 17.25 35.30
N ALA A 479 13.04 16.51 34.19
CA ALA A 479 13.94 16.62 33.06
C ALA A 479 13.96 18.05 32.49
N ARG A 480 12.81 18.70 32.36
CA ARG A 480 12.75 20.11 31.92
C ARG A 480 13.48 21.06 32.87
N ALA A 481 13.59 20.72 34.15
CA ALA A 481 14.29 21.53 35.15
C ALA A 481 15.79 21.25 35.20
N SER A 482 16.21 19.98 35.04
CA SER A 482 17.61 19.55 35.24
C SER A 482 18.40 19.32 33.94
N ASN A 483 17.72 19.08 32.81
CA ASN A 483 18.35 18.74 31.53
C ASN A 483 18.22 19.92 30.54
N PRO A 484 19.30 20.69 30.31
CA PRO A 484 19.27 21.85 29.41
C PRO A 484 19.08 21.48 27.93
N LYS A 485 19.21 20.19 27.58
CA LYS A 485 18.96 19.66 26.25
C LYS A 485 17.57 19.04 26.12
N PHE A 486 16.69 19.15 27.12
CA PHE A 486 15.33 18.62 27.05
C PHE A 486 14.42 19.44 26.13
N SER A 487 13.77 18.76 25.19
CA SER A 487 12.67 19.23 24.35
C SER A 487 11.65 18.09 24.16
N LEU A 488 10.50 18.33 23.55
CA LEU A 488 9.48 17.27 23.46
C LEU A 488 8.59 17.52 22.25
N SER A 489 9.01 17.03 21.09
CA SER A 489 8.21 17.04 19.86
C SER A 489 6.95 16.18 20.01
N PHE A 490 5.95 16.39 19.16
CA PHE A 490 4.74 15.56 19.16
C PHE A 490 5.05 14.08 18.95
N PHE A 491 6.02 13.74 18.09
CA PHE A 491 6.46 12.37 17.86
C PHE A 491 7.11 11.77 19.12
N HIS A 492 7.99 12.53 19.80
CA HIS A 492 8.66 12.07 21.02
C HIS A 492 7.69 11.81 22.18
N LYS A 493 6.59 12.59 22.29
CA LYS A 493 5.52 12.35 23.26
C LYS A 493 4.90 10.96 23.11
N ILE A 494 4.43 10.68 21.89
CA ILE A 494 3.76 9.42 21.58
C ILE A 494 4.73 8.24 21.69
N PHE A 495 5.99 8.42 21.26
CA PHE A 495 7.01 7.38 21.35
C PHE A 495 7.36 7.04 22.81
N GLY A 496 7.57 8.03 23.68
CA GLY A 496 7.84 7.81 25.10
C GLY A 496 6.68 7.11 25.83
N SER A 497 5.44 7.49 25.54
CA SER A 497 4.23 6.81 26.06
C SER A 497 4.02 5.41 25.46
N SER A 498 4.56 5.15 24.26
CA SER A 498 4.52 3.83 23.64
C SER A 498 5.41 2.85 24.41
N ASN A 499 6.66 3.23 24.68
CA ASN A 499 7.61 2.37 25.39
C ASN A 499 7.08 1.97 26.77
N SER A 500 6.53 2.91 27.54
CA SER A 500 5.97 2.62 28.87
C SER A 500 4.69 1.77 28.82
N SER A 501 3.90 1.86 27.75
CA SER A 501 2.67 1.07 27.59
C SER A 501 2.94 -0.43 27.37
N THR A 502 4.17 -0.83 27.04
CA THR A 502 4.56 -2.25 26.98
C THR A 502 4.48 -2.92 28.35
N LEU A 503 4.77 -2.18 29.43
CA LEU A 503 4.66 -2.64 30.82
C LEU A 503 3.22 -3.06 31.18
N LEU A 504 2.23 -2.39 30.60
CA LEU A 504 0.80 -2.68 30.83
C LEU A 504 0.26 -3.75 29.87
N THR A 505 0.73 -3.77 28.64
CA THR A 505 0.17 -4.64 27.60
C THR A 505 0.79 -6.04 27.63
N ILE A 506 2.11 -6.14 27.66
CA ILE A 506 2.84 -7.41 27.57
C ILE A 506 2.88 -8.09 28.94
N PHE A 507 3.22 -7.33 29.98
CA PHE A 507 3.39 -7.82 31.35
C PHE A 507 2.12 -7.65 32.21
N GLY A 508 1.08 -7.02 31.66
CA GLY A 508 -0.19 -6.82 32.38
C GLY A 508 -0.11 -5.86 33.56
N GLY A 509 0.99 -5.10 33.68
CA GLY A 509 1.24 -4.21 34.81
C GLY A 509 1.64 -4.94 36.11
N ARG A 510 1.87 -6.25 36.09
CA ARG A 510 2.19 -7.03 37.31
C ARG A 510 3.52 -6.60 37.90
N VAL A 511 3.50 -6.09 39.13
CA VAL A 511 4.69 -5.55 39.78
C VAL A 511 5.78 -6.61 39.92
N ASP A 512 5.43 -7.85 40.27
CA ASP A 512 6.39 -8.96 40.39
C ASP A 512 7.11 -9.23 39.05
N ASP A 513 6.35 -9.37 37.96
CA ASP A 513 6.90 -9.63 36.62
C ASP A 513 7.76 -8.45 36.13
N LEU A 514 7.29 -7.22 36.40
CA LEU A 514 7.97 -5.99 36.02
C LEU A 514 9.26 -5.77 36.80
N LYS A 515 9.30 -6.17 38.08
CA LYS A 515 10.50 -6.07 38.90
C LYS A 515 11.63 -6.91 38.33
N THR A 516 11.34 -8.17 37.98
CA THR A 516 12.34 -9.09 37.42
C THR A 516 12.83 -8.62 36.04
N ILE A 517 11.95 -8.21 35.12
CA ILE A 517 12.40 -7.76 33.79
C ILE A 517 13.13 -6.41 33.81
N LEU A 518 12.79 -5.49 34.72
CA LEU A 518 13.37 -4.15 34.75
C LEU A 518 14.64 -4.05 35.60
N ILE A 519 14.81 -4.92 36.61
CA ILE A 519 15.98 -4.89 37.52
C ILE A 519 16.94 -6.04 37.22
N GLU A 520 16.42 -7.25 36.99
CA GLU A 520 17.24 -8.44 36.72
C GLU A 520 17.46 -8.68 35.23
N GLU A 521 16.85 -7.87 34.35
CA GLU A 521 16.96 -7.92 32.89
C GLU A 521 16.70 -9.31 32.27
N ARG A 522 15.87 -10.11 32.94
CA ARG A 522 15.44 -11.45 32.50
C ARG A 522 13.92 -11.61 32.58
N LEU A 523 13.38 -12.58 31.85
CA LEU A 523 11.98 -12.97 32.02
C LEU A 523 11.83 -13.75 33.34
N PRO A 524 10.72 -13.55 34.09
CA PRO A 524 10.43 -14.37 35.26
C PRO A 524 10.27 -15.85 34.90
N ASP A 525 10.57 -16.75 35.83
CA ASP A 525 10.47 -18.19 35.59
C ASP A 525 9.01 -18.61 35.40
N GLY A 526 8.75 -19.38 34.34
CA GLY A 526 7.38 -19.74 33.93
C GLY A 526 6.55 -18.56 33.43
N TRP A 527 7.17 -17.42 33.11
CA TRP A 527 6.45 -16.26 32.58
C TRP A 527 5.93 -16.53 31.17
N GLU A 528 4.74 -15.99 30.91
CA GLU A 528 4.13 -16.03 29.60
C GLU A 528 3.42 -14.70 29.31
N SER A 529 3.48 -14.26 28.05
CA SER A 529 2.87 -13.01 27.59
C SER A 529 1.41 -12.87 28.03
N ARG A 530 0.99 -11.68 28.45
CA ARG A 530 -0.45 -11.42 28.75
C ARG A 530 -1.29 -11.28 27.48
N ILE A 531 -0.65 -11.26 26.32
CA ILE A 531 -1.31 -11.23 25.03
C ILE A 531 -1.55 -12.68 24.57
N ARG A 532 -2.79 -13.16 24.72
CA ARG A 532 -3.19 -14.53 24.34
C ARG A 532 -4.12 -14.62 23.14
N LYS A 533 -4.36 -13.50 22.48
CA LYS A 533 -5.20 -13.49 21.28
C LYS A 533 -4.49 -14.21 20.12
N PRO A 534 -5.22 -14.94 19.26
CA PRO A 534 -4.64 -15.71 18.15
C PRO A 534 -3.78 -14.88 17.19
N PHE A 535 -4.11 -13.60 17.00
CA PHE A 535 -3.37 -12.70 16.10
C PHE A 535 -2.29 -11.86 16.80
N GLY A 536 -2.08 -12.07 18.10
CA GLY A 536 -1.13 -11.32 18.89
C GLY A 536 -1.54 -9.85 19.13
N LEU A 537 -0.61 -9.06 19.66
CA LEU A 537 -0.81 -7.63 19.94
C LEU A 537 -0.73 -6.85 18.63
N THR A 538 -1.83 -6.20 18.25
CA THR A 538 -1.87 -5.34 17.06
C THR A 538 -1.50 -3.90 17.42
N MET A 539 -0.92 -3.16 16.46
CA MET A 539 -0.59 -1.74 16.62
C MET A 539 -1.81 -0.90 17.04
N ALA A 540 -3.00 -1.22 16.52
CA ALA A 540 -4.25 -0.55 16.92
C ALA A 540 -4.61 -0.79 18.40
N THR A 541 -4.46 -2.03 18.88
CA THR A 541 -4.72 -2.39 20.28
C THR A 541 -3.69 -1.73 21.20
N PHE A 542 -2.42 -1.74 20.79
CA PHE A 542 -1.32 -1.12 21.51
C PHE A 542 -1.51 0.40 21.63
N ASN A 543 -1.77 1.08 20.50
CA ASN A 543 -1.97 2.53 20.46
C ASN A 543 -3.16 3.01 21.30
N ARG A 544 -4.19 2.17 21.52
CA ARG A 544 -5.27 2.50 22.46
C ARG A 544 -4.77 2.66 23.89
N THR A 545 -3.80 1.84 24.32
CA THR A 545 -3.16 1.97 25.64
C THR A 545 -2.22 3.18 25.68
N VAL A 546 -1.42 3.37 24.63
CA VAL A 546 -0.53 4.55 24.49
C VAL A 546 -1.28 5.86 24.63
N LEU A 547 -2.40 5.99 23.91
CA LEU A 547 -3.23 7.18 23.94
C LEU A 547 -3.83 7.44 25.33
N LYS A 548 -4.23 6.39 26.05
CA LYS A 548 -4.71 6.54 27.43
C LYS A 548 -3.62 7.05 28.36
N VAL A 549 -2.39 6.54 28.23
CA VAL A 549 -1.25 6.99 29.02
C VAL A 549 -0.89 8.44 28.68
N GLU A 550 -0.73 8.79 27.40
CA GLU A 550 -0.35 10.15 26.98
C GLU A 550 -1.42 11.19 27.36
N MET A 551 -2.71 10.91 27.13
CA MET A 551 -3.79 11.83 27.47
C MET A 551 -3.92 12.06 28.99
N GLY A 552 -3.44 11.12 29.81
CA GLY A 552 -3.41 11.26 31.25
C GLY A 552 -2.26 12.13 31.77
N ILE A 553 -1.25 12.44 30.94
CA ILE A 553 -0.07 13.21 31.36
C ILE A 553 -0.45 14.69 31.53
N SER A 554 -0.10 15.25 32.69
CA SER A 554 -0.39 16.66 33.02
C SER A 554 0.75 17.28 33.82
N GLU A 555 1.72 17.88 33.10
CA GLU A 555 2.87 18.57 33.69
C GLU A 555 2.43 19.73 34.62
N LYS A 556 1.43 20.51 34.21
CA LYS A 556 0.89 21.63 35.02
C LYS A 556 0.27 21.18 36.35
N LYS A 557 -0.49 20.07 36.33
CA LYS A 557 -1.12 19.52 37.53
C LYS A 557 -0.08 18.96 38.49
N TYR A 558 0.95 18.32 37.96
CA TYR A 558 2.09 17.85 38.76
C TYR A 558 2.86 19.03 39.40
N GLN A 559 3.18 20.07 38.62
CA GLN A 559 3.84 21.28 39.14
C GLN A 559 3.03 21.97 40.26
N ALA A 560 1.71 22.07 40.10
CA ALA A 560 0.83 22.62 41.13
C ALA A 560 0.81 21.77 42.42
N LYS A 561 0.87 20.43 42.29
CA LYS A 561 0.96 19.50 43.42
C LYS A 561 2.28 19.66 44.18
N VAL A 562 3.41 19.79 43.47
CA VAL A 562 4.74 20.00 44.06
C VAL A 562 4.84 21.36 44.76
N ALA A 563 4.27 22.41 44.16
CA ALA A 563 4.23 23.75 44.76
C ALA A 563 3.41 23.82 46.07
N GLN A 564 2.45 22.90 46.27
CA GLN A 564 1.66 22.78 47.51
C GLN A 564 2.34 21.95 48.61
N SER A 565 3.39 21.16 48.27
CA SER A 565 4.09 20.28 49.22
C SER A 565 5.39 20.86 49.81
N VAL A 566 5.80 22.07 49.41
CA VAL A 566 6.96 22.78 49.99
C VAL A 566 6.49 23.64 51.18
N PRO A 567 7.00 23.46 52.42
CA PRO A 567 6.65 24.31 53.55
C PRO A 567 7.20 25.73 53.36
N PRO A 568 6.54 26.78 53.89
CA PRO A 568 7.03 28.14 53.79
C PRO A 568 8.25 28.34 54.71
N ALA A 569 9.46 28.32 54.15
CA ALA A 569 10.65 28.81 54.83
C ALA A 569 10.83 30.31 54.53
N TYR A 570 10.52 31.12 55.55
CA TYR A 570 10.96 32.48 55.86
C TYR A 570 11.44 33.42 54.74
N GLY A 571 10.78 34.58 54.63
CA GLY A 571 11.44 35.84 54.27
C GLY A 571 10.82 36.62 53.12
N THR A 572 9.74 37.35 53.42
CA THR A 572 9.11 38.40 52.62
C THR A 572 10.12 39.43 52.08
N ILE A 573 9.96 39.90 50.83
CA ILE A 573 9.80 41.33 50.50
C ILE A 573 9.07 41.47 49.15
N CYS A 574 8.08 42.35 49.20
CA CYS A 574 7.10 42.79 48.20
C CYS A 574 7.76 43.50 47.00
N VAL A 575 7.17 43.41 45.79
CA VAL A 575 6.59 44.56 45.03
C VAL A 575 5.74 44.06 43.84
N ARG A 576 4.61 44.75 43.67
CA ARG A 576 3.51 44.65 42.70
C ARG A 576 3.89 44.83 41.21
N ARG A 577 3.04 44.22 40.35
CA ARG A 577 2.48 44.63 39.04
C ARG A 577 3.20 45.75 38.25
N TYR A 578 3.38 45.56 36.93
CA TYR A 578 2.71 46.39 35.91
C TYR A 578 2.74 45.76 34.50
N ARG A 579 1.64 46.00 33.76
CA ARG A 579 1.45 45.69 32.33
C ARG A 579 2.18 46.73 31.46
N GLY A 580 2.68 46.30 30.29
CA GLY A 580 2.45 47.01 29.02
C GLY A 580 3.63 47.72 28.33
N ARG A 581 3.84 47.31 27.07
CA ARG A 581 4.28 48.06 25.85
C ARG A 581 5.72 48.57 25.68
N ALA A 582 6.19 48.27 24.46
CA ALA A 582 6.92 49.10 23.48
C ALA A 582 8.46 49.09 23.44
N VAL A 583 8.97 48.44 22.39
CA VAL A 583 9.86 48.94 21.30
C VAL A 583 11.02 49.91 21.66
N ALA A 584 12.21 49.49 21.19
CA ALA A 584 13.43 50.23 20.83
C ALA A 584 14.28 50.88 21.94
N GLN A 585 15.55 50.48 22.05
CA GLN A 585 16.67 51.35 21.67
C GLN A 585 18.00 50.55 21.59
N GLU A 586 18.67 50.74 20.45
CA GLU A 586 20.00 50.28 20.08
C GLU A 586 21.11 51.16 20.71
N LYS A 587 22.31 50.56 20.87
CA LYS A 587 23.66 51.18 20.90
C LYS A 587 24.15 51.92 22.16
N ILE A 588 25.50 51.92 22.27
CA ILE A 588 26.41 52.67 23.17
C ILE A 588 26.75 51.85 24.44
N ASN A 589 27.95 51.28 24.66
CA ASN A 589 29.31 51.67 24.27
C ASN A 589 30.31 50.50 24.27
N ALA A 590 31.23 50.55 23.32
CA ALA A 590 32.55 49.95 23.40
C ALA A 590 33.54 50.99 23.95
N ALA A 591 34.39 50.64 24.92
CA ALA A 591 35.75 51.18 25.10
C ALA A 591 36.48 50.52 26.29
N ALA A 592 37.76 50.20 26.06
CA ALA A 592 38.79 49.75 27.01
C ALA A 592 38.61 48.33 27.60
N GLY A 593 39.48 47.34 27.42
CA GLY A 593 40.87 47.32 26.97
C GLY A 593 41.69 46.44 27.92
N ARG A 594 42.57 45.59 27.35
CA ARG A 594 43.75 44.89 27.93
C ARG A 594 43.69 43.36 28.17
N ARG A 595 44.45 42.66 27.29
CA ARG A 595 45.54 41.65 27.48
C ARG A 595 45.41 40.56 28.59
N SER A 596 45.31 39.28 28.13
CA SER A 596 46.27 38.12 28.21
C SER A 596 47.06 37.83 29.52
N PRO A 597 47.75 36.66 29.72
CA PRO A 597 47.59 35.23 29.32
C PRO A 597 47.90 34.19 30.47
N ALA A 598 47.95 32.88 30.13
CA ALA A 598 48.69 31.76 30.78
C ALA A 598 48.07 31.14 32.06
N LEU A 599 48.09 29.83 32.36
CA LEU A 599 48.99 28.69 32.09
C LEU A 599 48.16 27.41 31.79
N GLU A 600 48.42 26.53 30.81
CA GLU A 600 49.52 25.56 30.63
C GLU A 600 49.88 24.68 31.85
N ALA A 601 49.46 23.40 31.84
CA ALA A 601 50.34 22.25 32.10
C ALA A 601 49.64 20.88 31.91
N THR A 602 50.17 20.11 30.95
CA THR A 602 50.43 18.64 30.96
C THR A 602 49.26 17.66 31.02
N SER A 603 48.95 16.94 29.92
CA SER A 603 49.52 15.63 29.47
C SER A 603 48.96 14.45 30.30
N LYS A 604 48.44 13.34 29.79
CA LYS A 604 48.74 12.55 28.58
C LYS A 604 47.62 11.50 28.42
N ASP A 605 47.45 11.03 27.18
CA ASP A 605 46.74 9.81 26.74
C ASP A 605 45.21 9.77 26.78
N CYS A 606 44.60 10.21 25.67
CA CYS A 606 43.64 9.45 24.84
C CYS A 606 43.07 10.36 23.71
N GLY A 607 43.72 10.39 22.55
CA GLY A 607 43.09 10.73 21.26
C GLY A 607 42.74 9.41 20.54
N GLU A 608 41.73 9.27 19.70
CA GLU A 608 40.95 10.24 18.93
C GLU A 608 39.54 9.67 18.65
N TYR A 609 38.49 10.39 19.05
CA TYR A 609 37.19 10.37 18.35
C TYR A 609 36.79 11.83 18.12
N LYS A 610 37.49 12.48 17.19
CA LYS A 610 37.11 13.80 16.67
C LYS A 610 36.41 13.59 15.33
N GLY A 611 35.13 13.96 15.27
CA GLY A 611 34.50 14.30 13.99
C GLY A 611 33.07 13.82 13.78
N LEU A 612 32.12 14.27 14.61
CA LEU A 612 30.78 14.53 14.09
C LEU A 612 30.31 15.89 14.60
N ARG A 613 30.50 16.89 13.74
CA ARG A 613 29.81 18.18 13.83
C ARG A 613 28.30 17.88 13.86
N VAL A 614 27.63 18.44 14.85
CA VAL A 614 26.18 18.58 14.89
C VAL A 614 25.79 19.54 13.78
N GLU A 615 25.56 19.02 12.57
CA GLU A 615 24.73 19.69 11.59
C GLU A 615 23.27 19.52 12.03
N LEU A 616 22.56 20.64 12.14
CA LEU A 616 21.12 20.67 12.40
C LEU A 616 20.38 19.78 11.38
N ILE A 617 19.86 18.64 11.83
CA ILE A 617 19.04 17.74 11.02
C ILE A 617 17.62 18.34 10.91
N ARG A 618 17.42 19.18 9.91
CA ARG A 618 16.17 19.13 9.12
C ARG A 618 16.38 18.01 8.09
N ASN A 619 15.49 17.00 8.08
CA ASN A 619 15.44 15.81 7.19
C ASN A 619 16.09 14.52 7.74
N SER A 620 15.46 13.84 8.71
CA SER A 620 15.99 12.57 9.24
C SER A 620 15.66 11.35 8.34
N PRO A 621 16.57 10.36 8.20
CA PRO A 621 16.33 9.07 7.53
C PRO A 621 15.19 8.24 8.13
N LEU A 622 14.74 8.60 9.34
CA LEU A 622 13.64 7.98 10.10
C LEU A 622 12.26 8.28 9.49
N GLU A 623 12.07 9.43 8.84
CA GLU A 623 10.82 9.71 8.10
C GLU A 623 10.72 8.82 6.86
N ARG A 624 11.82 8.64 6.13
CA ARG A 624 11.91 7.72 4.97
C ARG A 624 11.76 6.26 5.41
N MET A 625 12.22 5.91 6.61
CA MET A 625 12.06 4.58 7.19
C MET A 625 10.60 4.15 7.32
N VAL A 626 9.82 4.96 8.03
CA VAL A 626 8.47 4.64 8.49
C VAL A 626 7.53 4.60 7.29
N LEU A 627 7.77 5.49 6.31
CA LEU A 627 7.15 5.42 4.98
C LEU A 627 7.45 4.10 4.26
N SER A 628 8.68 3.55 4.34
CA SER A 628 9.06 2.33 3.64
C SER A 628 8.48 1.03 4.25
N ILE A 629 8.32 0.99 5.58
CA ILE A 629 7.66 -0.13 6.28
C ILE A 629 6.17 -0.18 5.94
N ALA A 630 5.53 0.98 5.99
CA ALA A 630 4.13 1.11 5.61
C ALA A 630 3.89 0.66 4.16
N LEU A 631 4.84 0.90 3.25
CA LEU A 631 4.76 0.45 1.86
C LEU A 631 4.93 -1.07 1.69
N LEU A 632 5.67 -1.75 2.57
CA LEU A 632 5.93 -3.20 2.52
C LEU A 632 4.81 -4.03 3.17
N ASP A 633 4.24 -3.54 4.28
CA ASP A 633 3.00 -4.07 4.87
C ASP A 633 1.81 -3.89 3.92
N VAL A 634 1.76 -2.76 3.20
CA VAL A 634 0.86 -2.59 2.06
C VAL A 634 1.18 -3.65 1.02
N GLY A 635 2.43 -3.84 0.58
CA GLY A 635 2.81 -4.85 -0.42
C GLY A 635 2.37 -6.30 -0.12
N VAL A 636 2.45 -6.76 1.13
CA VAL A 636 2.01 -8.11 1.54
C VAL A 636 0.49 -8.20 1.71
N PHE A 637 -0.14 -7.16 2.27
CA PHE A 637 -1.60 -7.06 2.34
C PHE A 637 -2.24 -7.04 0.95
N LEU A 638 -1.59 -6.32 0.04
CA LEU A 638 -1.77 -6.40 -1.39
C LEU A 638 -1.60 -7.88 -1.77
N ALA A 639 -0.42 -8.50 -1.86
CA ALA A 639 -0.27 -9.90 -2.33
C ALA A 639 -1.26 -10.96 -1.76
N ALA A 640 -1.66 -10.86 -0.48
CA ALA A 640 -2.69 -11.72 0.10
C ALA A 640 -4.10 -11.45 -0.47
N LEU A 641 -4.45 -10.18 -0.68
CA LEU A 641 -5.64 -9.80 -1.42
C LEU A 641 -5.60 -10.33 -2.87
N THR A 642 -4.44 -10.61 -3.51
CA THR A 642 -4.42 -10.96 -4.97
C THR A 642 -4.74 -12.40 -5.06
N LEU A 643 -4.13 -13.20 -4.20
CA LEU A 643 -4.44 -14.60 -4.07
C LEU A 643 -5.92 -14.76 -3.69
N PHE A 644 -6.45 -13.91 -2.80
CA PHE A 644 -7.87 -13.86 -2.51
C PHE A 644 -8.73 -13.43 -3.72
N HIS A 645 -8.35 -12.37 -4.44
CA HIS A 645 -9.07 -11.88 -5.63
C HIS A 645 -8.99 -12.87 -6.80
N TRP A 646 -7.87 -13.59 -6.94
CA TRP A 646 -7.64 -14.60 -7.97
C TRP A 646 -8.43 -15.88 -7.66
N ALA A 647 -8.47 -16.29 -6.39
CA ALA A 647 -9.36 -17.35 -5.92
C ALA A 647 -10.85 -16.96 -6.05
N TYR A 648 -11.20 -15.71 -5.79
CA TYR A 648 -12.56 -15.16 -5.95
C TYR A 648 -12.96 -15.04 -7.43
N LYS A 649 -12.02 -14.70 -8.33
CA LYS A 649 -12.23 -14.70 -9.79
C LYS A 649 -12.57 -16.08 -10.34
N LYS A 650 -12.04 -17.14 -9.72
CA LYS A 650 -12.27 -18.54 -10.15
C LYS A 650 -13.72 -19.01 -9.92
N GLN A 651 -14.56 -18.24 -9.23
CA GLN A 651 -15.99 -18.52 -9.03
C GLN A 651 -16.92 -17.91 -10.09
N ARG A 652 -16.45 -17.06 -11.03
CA ARG A 652 -17.31 -16.45 -12.06
C ARG A 652 -17.36 -17.30 -13.32
N GLN A 653 -18.51 -17.90 -13.61
CA GLN A 653 -18.72 -18.71 -14.82
C GLN A 653 -18.71 -17.88 -16.13
N LEU A 654 -18.90 -16.55 -16.05
CA LEU A 654 -18.91 -15.63 -17.20
C LEU A 654 -17.85 -14.52 -17.06
N PRO A 655 -17.21 -14.09 -18.17
CA PRO A 655 -16.18 -13.06 -18.15
C PRO A 655 -16.77 -11.67 -17.85
N LEU A 656 -15.97 -10.79 -17.23
CA LEU A 656 -16.25 -9.34 -17.17
C LEU A 656 -16.08 -8.72 -18.57
N PRO A 657 -16.66 -7.53 -18.85
CA PRO A 657 -16.32 -6.79 -20.06
C PRO A 657 -14.80 -6.59 -20.20
N PRO A 658 -14.27 -6.45 -21.42
CA PRO A 658 -12.84 -6.26 -21.62
C PRO A 658 -12.40 -4.86 -21.18
N GLY A 659 -11.10 -4.68 -20.95
CA GLY A 659 -10.51 -3.40 -20.55
C GLY A 659 -9.02 -3.53 -20.25
N PRO A 660 -8.34 -2.41 -19.96
CA PRO A 660 -6.93 -2.42 -19.61
C PRO A 660 -6.64 -3.32 -18.41
N ALA A 661 -5.55 -4.08 -18.51
CA ALA A 661 -5.09 -4.93 -17.42
C ALA A 661 -4.68 -4.05 -16.23
N GLY A 662 -5.48 -4.08 -15.17
CA GLY A 662 -5.19 -3.33 -13.95
C GLY A 662 -4.03 -3.96 -13.17
N LEU A 663 -3.30 -3.12 -12.44
CA LEU A 663 -2.32 -3.58 -11.48
C LEU A 663 -2.98 -4.47 -10.42
N PRO A 664 -2.22 -5.41 -9.83
CA PRO A 664 -2.70 -6.14 -8.66
C PRO A 664 -3.23 -5.16 -7.59
N PHE A 665 -4.43 -5.39 -7.05
CA PHE A 665 -5.18 -4.56 -6.06
C PHE A 665 -5.64 -3.20 -6.45
N LEU A 666 -4.69 -2.41 -6.94
CA LEU A 666 -4.93 -1.03 -7.30
C LEU A 666 -5.84 -0.98 -8.53
N GLY A 667 -5.81 -2.06 -9.32
CA GLY A 667 -6.52 -2.20 -10.56
C GLY A 667 -6.07 -1.09 -11.51
N ASN A 668 -7.03 -0.36 -12.04
CA ASN A 668 -6.85 0.66 -13.05
C ASN A 668 -6.76 2.07 -12.48
N ILE A 669 -6.51 2.27 -11.17
CA ILE A 669 -6.48 3.61 -10.56
C ILE A 669 -5.51 4.58 -11.25
N PHE A 670 -4.36 4.08 -11.75
CA PHE A 670 -3.40 4.88 -12.50
C PHE A 670 -3.68 4.94 -14.00
N ASP A 671 -4.58 4.08 -14.50
CA ASP A 671 -5.02 4.10 -15.89
C ASP A 671 -6.16 5.11 -16.11
N ILE A 672 -6.83 5.57 -15.03
CA ILE A 672 -7.89 6.58 -15.12
C ILE A 672 -7.29 7.87 -15.71
N PRO A 673 -7.77 8.33 -16.87
CA PRO A 673 -7.23 9.52 -17.50
C PRO A 673 -7.64 10.76 -16.70
N LYS A 674 -6.71 11.69 -16.51
CA LYS A 674 -6.96 12.95 -15.77
C LYS A 674 -7.48 14.07 -16.67
N VAL A 675 -7.18 13.99 -17.96
CA VAL A 675 -7.54 14.99 -18.98
C VAL A 675 -8.25 14.26 -20.11
N ASN A 676 -9.32 14.86 -20.63
CA ASN A 676 -10.12 14.38 -21.76
C ASN A 676 -10.45 12.88 -21.66
N TYR A 677 -10.81 12.41 -20.46
CA TYR A 677 -10.93 10.98 -20.17
C TYR A 677 -11.97 10.23 -21.03
N TRP A 678 -12.97 10.95 -21.52
CA TRP A 678 -13.95 10.46 -22.48
C TRP A 678 -13.32 10.05 -23.83
N GLU A 679 -12.20 10.64 -24.25
CA GLU A 679 -11.46 10.23 -25.47
C GLU A 679 -10.80 8.89 -25.25
N LYS A 680 -10.13 8.74 -24.13
CA LYS A 680 -9.39 7.52 -23.79
C LYS A 680 -10.32 6.32 -23.66
N TYR A 681 -11.49 6.51 -23.04
CA TYR A 681 -12.47 5.43 -22.90
C TYR A 681 -13.05 4.96 -24.23
N LEU A 682 -13.24 5.88 -25.19
CA LEU A 682 -13.63 5.47 -26.54
C LEU A 682 -12.48 4.79 -27.28
N ALA A 683 -11.24 5.30 -27.15
CA ALA A 683 -10.07 4.66 -27.76
C ALA A 683 -9.92 3.21 -27.27
N TRP A 684 -10.21 2.94 -26.00
CA TRP A 684 -10.28 1.57 -25.48
C TRP A 684 -11.44 0.76 -26.08
N SER A 685 -12.62 1.34 -26.28
CA SER A 685 -13.72 0.64 -26.99
C SER A 685 -13.29 0.12 -28.36
N GLY A 686 -12.57 0.94 -29.13
CA GLY A 686 -11.99 0.54 -30.42
C GLY A 686 -10.89 -0.52 -30.26
N GLN A 687 -9.96 -0.33 -29.32
CA GLN A 687 -8.87 -1.27 -29.06
C GLN A 687 -9.35 -2.67 -28.65
N TYR A 688 -10.38 -2.75 -27.82
CA TYR A 688 -10.91 -4.02 -27.30
C TYR A 688 -12.10 -4.56 -28.10
N GLY A 689 -12.58 -3.83 -29.11
CA GLY A 689 -13.74 -4.23 -29.92
C GLY A 689 -15.01 -4.44 -29.10
N SER A 690 -15.27 -3.60 -28.10
CA SER A 690 -16.37 -3.79 -27.14
C SER A 690 -17.15 -2.52 -26.86
N ASP A 691 -18.48 -2.65 -26.77
CA ASP A 691 -19.40 -1.60 -26.34
C ASP A 691 -19.17 -1.15 -24.89
N LEU A 692 -18.68 -2.08 -24.06
CA LEU A 692 -18.46 -1.93 -22.64
C LEU A 692 -16.97 -2.08 -22.31
N ILE A 693 -16.43 -1.14 -21.54
CA ILE A 693 -15.09 -1.22 -20.98
C ILE A 693 -15.16 -1.41 -19.48
N HIS A 694 -14.45 -2.41 -18.95
CA HIS A 694 -14.33 -2.65 -17.52
C HIS A 694 -13.03 -2.07 -16.97
N LEU A 695 -13.14 -1.38 -15.84
CA LEU A 695 -12.05 -0.91 -15.00
C LEU A 695 -12.27 -1.41 -13.57
N ASN A 696 -11.21 -1.84 -12.90
CA ASN A 696 -11.25 -2.15 -11.48
C ASN A 696 -10.59 -1.02 -10.69
N ILE A 697 -11.29 -0.29 -9.84
CA ILE A 697 -10.70 0.83 -9.08
C ILE A 697 -10.66 0.43 -7.61
N LEU A 698 -9.47 0.06 -7.11
CA LEU A 698 -9.27 -0.41 -5.72
C LEU A 698 -10.24 -1.54 -5.30
N GLY A 699 -10.57 -2.46 -6.22
CA GLY A 699 -11.52 -3.55 -5.99
C GLY A 699 -12.98 -3.22 -6.35
N SER A 700 -13.30 -1.97 -6.67
CA SER A 700 -14.64 -1.55 -7.10
C SER A 700 -14.77 -1.63 -8.63
N PRO A 701 -15.73 -2.42 -9.17
CA PRO A 701 -15.93 -2.51 -10.61
C PRO A 701 -16.56 -1.24 -11.17
N ALA A 702 -15.95 -0.69 -12.23
CA ALA A 702 -16.45 0.42 -13.01
C ALA A 702 -16.63 -0.01 -14.47
N ILE A 703 -17.81 0.23 -15.03
CA ILE A 703 -18.13 -0.08 -16.42
C ILE A 703 -18.35 1.22 -17.18
N VAL A 704 -17.65 1.42 -18.29
CA VAL A 704 -17.87 2.54 -19.20
C VAL A 704 -18.63 2.04 -20.42
N ILE A 705 -19.78 2.65 -20.68
CA ILE A 705 -20.61 2.38 -21.87
C ILE A 705 -20.26 3.42 -22.93
N ASN A 706 -19.78 2.98 -24.10
CA ASN A 706 -19.37 3.90 -25.19
C ASN A 706 -20.37 3.96 -26.36
N THR A 707 -21.28 2.98 -26.49
CA THR A 707 -22.20 2.91 -27.63
C THR A 707 -23.66 3.13 -27.24
N TYR A 708 -24.40 3.80 -28.13
CA TYR A 708 -25.79 4.18 -27.85
C TYR A 708 -26.66 2.95 -27.63
N ARG A 709 -26.46 1.91 -28.45
CA ARG A 709 -27.16 0.63 -28.32
C ARG A 709 -27.04 0.07 -26.91
N ALA A 710 -25.83 -0.07 -26.39
CA ALA A 710 -25.60 -0.60 -25.05
C ALA A 710 -26.20 0.29 -23.96
N ALA A 711 -26.06 1.62 -24.08
CA ALA A 711 -26.67 2.56 -23.14
C ALA A 711 -28.20 2.47 -23.15
N ASN A 712 -28.82 2.35 -24.32
CA ASN A 712 -30.26 2.21 -24.46
C ASN A 712 -30.76 0.86 -23.91
N GLU A 713 -30.13 -0.25 -24.28
CA GLU A 713 -30.53 -1.58 -23.81
C GLU A 713 -30.38 -1.72 -22.28
N LEU A 714 -29.29 -1.22 -21.70
CA LEU A 714 -29.04 -1.30 -20.25
C LEU A 714 -29.83 -0.24 -19.46
N LEU A 715 -29.71 1.04 -19.80
CA LEU A 715 -30.26 2.11 -18.97
C LEU A 715 -31.74 2.33 -19.20
N ASN A 716 -32.21 2.31 -20.45
CA ASN A 716 -33.65 2.42 -20.76
C ASN A 716 -34.33 1.05 -20.60
N GLY A 717 -33.84 0.03 -21.32
CA GLY A 717 -34.43 -1.30 -21.35
C GLY A 717 -34.43 -2.01 -19.99
N ARG A 718 -33.39 -1.80 -19.16
CA ARG A 718 -33.24 -2.40 -17.83
C ARG A 718 -33.16 -1.35 -16.73
N SER A 719 -33.92 -0.26 -16.87
CA SER A 719 -33.83 0.93 -15.99
C SER A 719 -33.95 0.64 -14.49
N LEU A 720 -34.69 -0.38 -14.08
CA LEU A 720 -34.81 -0.76 -12.67
C LEU A 720 -33.54 -1.39 -12.09
N ILE A 721 -32.57 -1.83 -12.90
CA ILE A 721 -31.26 -2.30 -12.43
C ILE A 721 -30.30 -1.14 -12.28
N TYR A 722 -30.33 -0.19 -13.22
CA TYR A 722 -29.32 0.86 -13.35
C TYR A 722 -29.75 2.24 -12.83
N ALA A 723 -30.91 2.39 -12.18
CA ALA A 723 -31.40 3.71 -11.77
C ALA A 723 -30.70 4.32 -10.55
N SER A 724 -29.87 3.60 -9.80
CA SER A 724 -29.24 4.13 -8.57
C SER A 724 -27.98 4.94 -8.84
N ARG A 725 -27.42 5.53 -7.78
CA ARG A 725 -26.15 6.27 -7.80
C ARG A 725 -25.12 5.57 -6.91
N PRO A 726 -23.83 5.60 -7.29
CA PRO A 726 -22.78 5.08 -6.42
C PRO A 726 -22.67 5.92 -5.15
N ALA A 727 -22.01 5.38 -4.12
CA ALA A 727 -21.62 6.18 -2.98
C ALA A 727 -20.60 7.23 -3.45
N MET A 728 -20.85 8.50 -3.12
CA MET A 728 -19.96 9.63 -3.42
C MET A 728 -19.75 10.47 -2.15
N PRO A 729 -19.07 9.95 -1.11
CA PRO A 729 -18.87 10.67 0.14
C PRO A 729 -18.24 12.05 -0.04
N MET A 730 -17.31 12.23 -0.99
CA MET A 730 -16.71 13.55 -1.21
C MET A 730 -17.77 14.56 -1.65
N MET A 731 -18.59 14.19 -2.63
CA MET A 731 -19.68 15.03 -3.15
C MET A 731 -20.79 15.24 -2.10
N ASN A 732 -21.29 14.16 -1.52
CA ASN A 732 -22.51 14.17 -0.69
C ASN A 732 -22.21 14.53 0.78
N ASP A 733 -21.28 13.83 1.42
CA ASP A 733 -21.05 13.94 2.86
C ASP A 733 -20.16 15.15 3.20
N PHE A 734 -19.12 15.40 2.41
CA PHE A 734 -18.13 16.44 2.68
C PHE A 734 -18.47 17.78 2.03
N THR A 735 -18.67 17.82 0.73
CA THR A 735 -19.03 19.05 0.00
C THR A 735 -20.50 19.44 0.25
N GLY A 736 -21.35 18.52 0.69
CA GLY A 736 -22.71 18.81 1.15
C GLY A 736 -23.77 18.81 0.05
N PHE A 737 -23.55 18.12 -1.07
CA PHE A 737 -24.52 18.00 -2.17
C PHE A 737 -25.56 16.88 -1.98
N SER A 738 -25.70 16.31 -0.78
CA SER A 738 -26.66 15.23 -0.51
C SER A 738 -28.12 15.62 -0.79
N TRP A 739 -28.46 16.91 -0.75
CA TRP A 739 -29.77 17.46 -1.14
C TRP A 739 -30.01 17.55 -2.65
N HIS A 740 -28.99 17.31 -3.48
CA HIS A 740 -29.09 17.48 -4.93
C HIS A 740 -29.59 16.20 -5.61
N VAL A 741 -30.74 16.28 -6.28
CA VAL A 741 -31.47 15.12 -6.85
C VAL A 741 -30.64 14.27 -7.82
N ALA A 742 -29.63 14.85 -8.48
CA ALA A 742 -28.75 14.14 -9.41
C ALA A 742 -27.89 13.07 -8.71
N PHE A 743 -27.51 13.29 -7.44
CA PHE A 743 -26.61 12.43 -6.67
C PHE A 743 -27.32 11.51 -5.68
N MET A 744 -28.62 11.70 -5.47
CA MET A 744 -29.42 10.87 -4.57
C MET A 744 -29.54 9.42 -5.10
N PRO A 745 -29.39 8.40 -4.24
CA PRO A 745 -29.71 7.01 -4.56
C PRO A 745 -31.15 6.84 -5.01
N TYR A 746 -31.43 5.79 -5.79
CA TYR A 746 -32.80 5.51 -6.22
C TYR A 746 -33.63 5.01 -5.03
N GLY A 747 -34.78 5.64 -4.76
CA GLY A 747 -35.62 5.29 -3.62
C GLY A 747 -36.85 6.19 -3.51
N LYS A 748 -37.64 6.02 -2.44
CA LYS A 748 -38.85 6.81 -2.18
C LYS A 748 -38.54 8.32 -2.17
N PHE A 749 -37.52 8.72 -1.41
CA PHE A 749 -37.08 10.11 -1.29
C PHE A 749 -36.74 10.74 -2.65
N TRP A 750 -35.96 10.05 -3.49
CA TRP A 750 -35.65 10.52 -4.84
C TRP A 750 -36.91 10.62 -5.73
N LYS A 751 -37.83 9.65 -5.65
CA LYS A 751 -39.08 9.66 -6.43
C LYS A 751 -39.96 10.87 -6.09
N GLU A 752 -40.02 11.27 -4.83
CA GLU A 752 -40.75 12.46 -4.37
C GLU A 752 -40.17 13.75 -4.99
N HIS A 753 -38.85 13.91 -4.94
CA HIS A 753 -38.15 15.03 -5.60
C HIS A 753 -38.42 15.03 -7.11
N ARG A 754 -38.32 13.86 -7.74
CA ARG A 754 -38.48 13.72 -9.19
C ARG A 754 -39.90 14.04 -9.66
N LYS A 755 -40.92 13.67 -8.88
CA LYS A 755 -42.33 13.97 -9.18
C LYS A 755 -42.57 15.48 -9.28
N ILE A 756 -42.04 16.25 -8.34
CA ILE A 756 -42.23 17.71 -8.32
C ILE A 756 -41.42 18.38 -9.45
N LEU A 757 -40.17 17.97 -9.68
CA LEU A 757 -39.39 18.49 -10.80
C LEU A 757 -40.06 18.23 -12.15
N HIS A 758 -40.65 17.05 -12.34
CA HIS A 758 -41.42 16.74 -13.54
C HIS A 758 -42.59 17.72 -13.72
N ARG A 759 -43.35 18.01 -12.65
CA ARG A 759 -44.47 18.98 -12.69
C ARG A 759 -44.03 20.33 -13.26
N TYR A 760 -42.96 20.93 -12.74
CA TYR A 760 -42.60 22.30 -13.11
C TYR A 760 -41.73 22.43 -14.35
N PHE A 761 -40.91 21.43 -14.69
CA PHE A 761 -39.92 21.53 -15.78
C PHE A 761 -40.23 20.66 -17.01
N GLN A 762 -41.17 19.70 -16.91
CA GLN A 762 -41.52 18.79 -18.01
C GLN A 762 -43.00 18.81 -18.40
N THR A 763 -43.80 19.72 -17.84
CA THR A 763 -45.21 19.92 -18.24
C THR A 763 -45.44 21.32 -18.77
N SER A 764 -46.68 21.66 -19.14
CA SER A 764 -47.07 23.01 -19.58
C SER A 764 -46.78 24.11 -18.54
N GLU A 765 -46.56 23.77 -17.26
CA GLU A 765 -46.18 24.73 -16.21
C GLU A 765 -44.91 25.51 -16.56
N GLN A 766 -43.94 24.92 -17.28
CA GLN A 766 -42.71 25.62 -17.64
C GLN A 766 -42.94 26.82 -18.57
N LEU A 767 -44.06 26.86 -19.30
CA LEU A 767 -44.40 27.96 -20.21
C LEU A 767 -44.54 29.30 -19.48
N LYS A 768 -44.87 29.26 -18.18
CA LYS A 768 -44.96 30.45 -17.31
C LYS A 768 -43.62 31.20 -17.18
N PHE A 769 -42.51 30.53 -17.48
CA PHE A 769 -41.16 31.07 -17.32
C PHE A 769 -40.54 31.64 -18.61
N ARG A 770 -41.28 31.61 -19.72
CA ARG A 770 -40.83 32.16 -21.02
C ARG A 770 -40.58 33.66 -20.96
N SER A 771 -41.42 34.43 -20.27
CA SER A 771 -41.22 35.87 -20.09
C SER A 771 -39.90 36.18 -19.38
N ALA A 772 -39.59 35.46 -18.31
CA ALA A 772 -38.32 35.59 -17.59
C ALA A 772 -37.12 35.24 -18.49
N SER A 773 -37.23 34.18 -19.31
CA SER A 773 -36.20 33.78 -20.27
C SER A 773 -35.93 34.86 -21.33
N ALA A 774 -36.98 35.49 -21.86
CA ALA A 774 -36.85 36.59 -22.82
C ALA A 774 -36.22 37.83 -22.18
N ALA A 775 -36.62 38.17 -20.94
CA ALA A 775 -36.09 39.32 -20.20
C ALA A 775 -34.59 39.21 -19.95
N VAL A 776 -34.11 38.05 -19.46
CA VAL A 776 -32.67 37.85 -19.23
C VAL A 776 -31.88 37.83 -20.54
N SER A 777 -32.44 37.29 -21.63
CA SER A 777 -31.81 37.30 -22.96
C SER A 777 -31.59 38.73 -23.45
N ARG A 778 -32.60 39.60 -23.37
CA ARG A 778 -32.49 41.02 -23.74
C ARG A 778 -31.43 41.75 -22.92
N ARG A 779 -31.38 41.47 -21.62
CA ARG A 779 -30.35 42.01 -20.73
C ARG A 779 -28.93 41.55 -21.13
N LEU A 780 -28.76 40.29 -21.54
CA LEU A 780 -27.48 39.80 -22.06
C LEU A 780 -27.05 40.62 -23.28
N LEU A 781 -27.96 40.91 -24.21
CA LEU A 781 -27.63 41.72 -25.39
C LEU A 781 -27.10 43.11 -24.99
N GLN A 782 -27.75 43.78 -24.03
CA GLN A 782 -27.27 45.06 -23.54
C GLN A 782 -25.87 44.94 -22.92
N ASN A 783 -25.66 43.94 -22.06
CA ASN A 783 -24.35 43.75 -21.43
C ASN A 783 -23.24 43.44 -22.46
N LEU A 784 -23.56 42.71 -23.54
CA LEU A 784 -22.63 42.46 -24.65
C LEU A 784 -22.34 43.73 -25.46
N LEU A 785 -23.29 44.65 -25.57
CA LEU A 785 -23.08 45.95 -26.19
C LEU A 785 -22.15 46.84 -25.35
N ASP A 786 -22.34 46.83 -24.03
CA ASP A 786 -21.58 47.68 -23.10
C ASP A 786 -20.16 47.15 -22.85
N GLU A 787 -20.00 45.84 -22.65
CA GLU A 787 -18.72 45.20 -22.32
C GLU A 787 -18.57 43.82 -23.01
N PRO A 788 -18.33 43.78 -24.33
CA PRO A 788 -18.29 42.53 -25.12
C PRO A 788 -17.17 41.57 -24.70
N GLY A 789 -16.04 42.10 -24.24
CA GLY A 789 -14.88 41.30 -23.81
C GLY A 789 -15.16 40.40 -22.60
N ASN A 790 -16.24 40.66 -21.86
CA ASN A 790 -16.59 39.96 -20.62
C ASN A 790 -17.76 38.97 -20.80
N PHE A 791 -18.00 38.51 -22.04
CA PHE A 791 -19.18 37.73 -22.43
C PHE A 791 -19.45 36.50 -21.54
N VAL A 792 -18.43 35.77 -21.06
CA VAL A 792 -18.62 34.60 -20.18
C VAL A 792 -19.29 35.00 -18.86
N HIS A 793 -18.90 36.13 -18.26
CA HIS A 793 -19.54 36.61 -17.03
C HIS A 793 -20.99 37.05 -17.31
N HIS A 794 -21.25 37.69 -18.45
CA HIS A 794 -22.62 38.07 -18.83
C HIS A 794 -23.52 36.85 -19.07
N ILE A 795 -22.98 35.77 -19.65
CA ILE A 795 -23.71 34.51 -19.81
C ILE A 795 -24.00 33.86 -18.44
N ARG A 796 -23.05 33.91 -17.49
CA ARG A 796 -23.29 33.47 -16.10
C ARG A 796 -24.42 34.25 -15.45
N LEU A 797 -24.45 35.57 -15.65
CA LEU A 797 -25.55 36.42 -15.17
C LEU A 797 -26.88 35.99 -15.74
N LEU A 798 -26.95 35.76 -17.05
CA LEU A 798 -28.17 35.30 -17.74
C LEU A 798 -28.66 33.99 -17.11
N SER A 799 -27.79 32.99 -17.01
CA SER A 799 -28.15 31.66 -16.51
C SER A 799 -28.60 31.70 -15.05
N GLY A 800 -27.83 32.37 -14.18
CA GLY A 800 -28.14 32.48 -12.76
C GLY A 800 -29.39 33.32 -12.49
N SER A 801 -29.57 34.45 -13.18
CA SER A 801 -30.76 35.30 -13.06
C SER A 801 -32.03 34.56 -13.47
N LEU A 802 -31.96 33.79 -14.56
CA LEU A 802 -33.08 33.00 -15.04
C LEU A 802 -33.54 32.00 -13.98
N ILE A 803 -32.63 31.15 -13.51
CA ILE A 803 -33.01 30.07 -12.63
C ILE A 803 -33.46 30.58 -11.26
N LEU A 804 -32.82 31.62 -10.72
CA LEU A 804 -33.21 32.24 -9.44
C LEU A 804 -34.58 32.93 -9.53
N SER A 805 -34.90 33.53 -10.67
CA SER A 805 -36.23 34.08 -10.94
C SER A 805 -37.28 32.97 -10.99
N ILE A 806 -37.03 31.89 -11.75
CA ILE A 806 -37.94 30.74 -11.86
C ILE A 806 -38.18 30.07 -10.51
N THR A 807 -37.12 29.77 -9.76
CA THR A 807 -37.24 28.98 -8.54
C THR A 807 -37.68 29.80 -7.35
N TYR A 808 -37.14 31.00 -7.14
CA TYR A 808 -37.35 31.80 -5.92
C TYR A 808 -37.98 33.17 -6.17
N GLY A 809 -38.19 33.58 -7.42
CA GLY A 809 -38.68 34.92 -7.75
C GLY A 809 -37.65 36.01 -7.44
N ILE A 810 -36.37 35.65 -7.32
CA ILE A 810 -35.29 36.58 -7.01
C ILE A 810 -34.89 37.32 -8.28
N ASN A 811 -34.90 38.66 -8.23
CA ASN A 811 -34.37 39.49 -9.30
C ASN A 811 -32.90 39.85 -9.00
N VAL A 812 -31.99 39.32 -9.80
CA VAL A 812 -30.53 39.50 -9.65
C VAL A 812 -30.10 40.82 -10.26
N LYS A 813 -29.31 41.62 -9.53
CA LYS A 813 -28.95 42.98 -9.98
C LYS A 813 -27.75 43.04 -10.91
N ASP A 814 -26.69 42.29 -10.65
CA ASP A 814 -25.44 42.31 -11.40
C ASP A 814 -24.62 41.03 -11.17
N ASN A 815 -23.44 40.96 -11.77
CA ASN A 815 -22.52 39.81 -11.65
C ASN A 815 -21.97 39.60 -10.23
N GLN A 816 -21.96 40.64 -9.40
CA GLN A 816 -21.48 40.59 -8.02
C GLN A 816 -22.61 40.29 -7.03
N ASP A 817 -23.83 40.04 -7.53
CA ASP A 817 -24.94 39.63 -6.69
C ASP A 817 -24.53 38.41 -5.84
N PRO A 818 -24.77 38.44 -4.51
CA PRO A 818 -24.35 37.38 -3.61
C PRO A 818 -24.85 35.99 -4.01
N HIS A 819 -25.97 35.90 -4.73
CA HIS A 819 -26.48 34.62 -5.23
C HIS A 819 -25.69 34.13 -6.45
N ILE A 820 -25.28 34.98 -7.39
CA ILE A 820 -24.44 34.55 -8.53
C ILE A 820 -23.08 34.05 -8.03
N VAL A 821 -22.41 34.84 -7.19
CA VAL A 821 -21.12 34.48 -6.60
C VAL A 821 -21.21 33.19 -5.77
N ARG A 822 -22.34 32.97 -5.10
CA ARG A 822 -22.57 31.74 -4.32
C ARG A 822 -22.73 30.52 -5.22
N ALA A 823 -23.45 30.65 -6.33
CA ALA A 823 -23.57 29.58 -7.32
C ALA A 823 -22.19 29.24 -7.90
N GLU A 824 -21.42 30.24 -8.31
CA GLU A 824 -20.06 30.02 -8.85
C GLU A 824 -19.16 29.28 -7.85
N LYS A 825 -19.14 29.70 -6.58
CA LYS A 825 -18.36 29.01 -5.54
C LYS A 825 -18.82 27.57 -5.31
N GLY A 826 -20.13 27.33 -5.27
CA GLY A 826 -20.68 25.98 -5.07
C GLY A 826 -20.47 25.05 -6.27
N MET A 827 -20.60 25.57 -7.49
CA MET A 827 -20.36 24.81 -8.72
C MET A 827 -18.87 24.54 -8.95
N ASN A 828 -18.00 25.48 -8.60
CA ASN A 828 -16.56 25.20 -8.55
C ASN A 828 -16.23 24.12 -7.52
N ALA A 829 -16.84 24.17 -6.32
CA ALA A 829 -16.69 23.11 -5.33
C ALA A 829 -17.17 21.73 -5.85
N MET A 830 -18.24 21.68 -6.65
CA MET A 830 -18.69 20.46 -7.33
C MET A 830 -17.64 19.96 -8.33
N ALA A 831 -17.10 20.86 -9.17
CA ALA A 831 -16.07 20.51 -10.14
C ALA A 831 -14.83 19.93 -9.44
N GLN A 832 -14.36 20.58 -8.37
CA GLN A 832 -13.22 20.09 -7.58
C GLN A 832 -13.52 18.74 -6.93
N ALA A 833 -14.69 18.57 -6.30
CA ALA A 833 -15.08 17.31 -5.67
C ALA A 833 -15.19 16.15 -6.69
N GLY A 834 -15.47 16.46 -7.96
CA GLY A 834 -15.55 15.50 -9.07
C GLY A 834 -14.21 14.97 -9.58
N HIS A 835 -13.06 15.45 -9.09
CA HIS A 835 -11.73 15.02 -9.55
C HIS A 835 -11.30 13.60 -9.09
N GLY A 836 -12.15 12.88 -8.36
CA GLY A 836 -11.92 11.48 -7.98
C GLY A 836 -11.05 11.34 -6.73
N TYR A 837 -11.63 11.65 -5.56
CA TYR A 837 -10.94 11.49 -4.27
C TYR A 837 -10.93 10.03 -3.83
N LEU A 838 -9.86 9.61 -3.11
CA LEU A 838 -9.76 8.24 -2.58
C LEU A 838 -10.94 7.86 -1.66
N VAL A 839 -11.56 8.83 -0.99
CA VAL A 839 -12.73 8.60 -0.13
C VAL A 839 -13.97 8.16 -0.92
N ASP A 840 -14.04 8.43 -2.22
CA ASP A 840 -15.13 7.95 -3.09
C ASP A 840 -14.99 6.48 -3.45
N PHE A 841 -13.77 5.97 -3.51
CA PHE A 841 -13.49 4.55 -3.75
C PHE A 841 -13.36 3.74 -2.45
N ILE A 842 -12.91 4.37 -1.36
CA ILE A 842 -12.82 3.78 -0.02
C ILE A 842 -13.60 4.65 0.97
N PRO A 843 -14.94 4.46 1.07
CA PRO A 843 -15.79 5.29 1.92
C PRO A 843 -15.39 5.32 3.40
N SER A 844 -14.74 4.28 3.92
CA SER A 844 -14.28 4.23 5.31
C SER A 844 -13.24 5.30 5.66
N LEU A 845 -12.53 5.87 4.67
CA LEU A 845 -11.61 6.99 4.87
C LEU A 845 -12.31 8.24 5.43
N LYS A 846 -13.64 8.33 5.28
CA LYS A 846 -14.44 9.41 5.86
C LYS A 846 -14.40 9.43 7.39
N HIS A 847 -13.93 8.38 8.06
CA HIS A 847 -13.82 8.32 9.52
C HIS A 847 -12.45 8.77 10.05
N LEU A 848 -11.46 9.01 9.19
CA LEU A 848 -10.14 9.46 9.62
C LEU A 848 -10.19 10.88 10.23
N PRO A 849 -9.49 11.18 11.35
CA PRO A 849 -9.43 12.54 11.88
C PRO A 849 -8.83 13.54 10.87
N SER A 850 -9.25 14.80 10.89
CA SER A 850 -8.78 15.81 9.91
C SER A 850 -7.29 16.15 9.99
N TRP A 851 -6.61 15.79 11.09
CA TRP A 851 -5.16 15.95 11.24
C TRP A 851 -4.35 14.80 10.63
N PHE A 852 -5.00 13.69 10.23
CA PHE A 852 -4.33 12.51 9.71
C PHE A 852 -3.73 12.78 8.30
N PRO A 853 -2.49 12.33 8.00
CA PRO A 853 -1.89 12.51 6.67
C PRO A 853 -2.78 11.94 5.55
N GLY A 854 -3.04 12.73 4.51
CA GLY A 854 -3.96 12.36 3.42
C GLY A 854 -5.44 12.66 3.68
N ALA A 855 -5.83 13.08 4.89
CA ALA A 855 -7.19 13.54 5.22
C ALA A 855 -7.39 15.07 4.99
N GLY A 856 -6.47 15.72 4.25
CA GLY A 856 -6.52 17.15 3.93
C GLY A 856 -7.81 17.59 3.23
N PHE A 857 -8.41 16.69 2.43
CA PHE A 857 -9.69 16.91 1.77
C PHE A 857 -10.81 17.31 2.74
N LYS A 858 -10.75 16.88 4.01
CA LYS A 858 -11.73 17.28 5.04
C LYS A 858 -11.61 18.73 5.47
N VAL A 859 -10.40 19.29 5.37
CA VAL A 859 -10.13 20.70 5.67
C VAL A 859 -10.60 21.55 4.50
N GLU A 860 -10.21 21.17 3.28
CA GLU A 860 -10.62 21.82 2.03
C GLU A 860 -12.14 21.84 1.87
N SER A 861 -12.80 20.71 2.16
CA SER A 861 -14.24 20.59 2.01
C SER A 861 -15.06 21.44 2.97
N ARG A 862 -14.50 21.98 4.06
CA ARG A 862 -15.28 22.80 5.02
C ARG A 862 -15.77 24.09 4.40
N GLU A 863 -14.92 24.79 3.65
CA GLU A 863 -15.31 26.01 2.95
C GLU A 863 -16.28 25.67 1.80
N TRP A 864 -16.04 24.58 1.08
CA TRP A 864 -16.96 24.08 0.06
C TRP A 864 -18.35 23.77 0.61
N ASN A 865 -18.41 23.04 1.74
CA ASN A 865 -19.65 22.72 2.42
C ASN A 865 -20.44 23.96 2.81
N LYS A 866 -19.74 24.99 3.33
CA LYS A 866 -20.36 26.26 3.68
C LYS A 866 -20.97 26.93 2.44
N SER A 867 -20.25 26.96 1.32
CA SER A 867 -20.77 27.51 0.06
C SER A 867 -21.99 26.76 -0.45
N VAL A 868 -21.93 25.42 -0.51
CA VAL A 868 -23.00 24.55 -1.02
C VAL A 868 -24.23 24.56 -0.10
N THR A 869 -24.03 24.49 1.22
CA THR A 869 -25.14 24.59 2.19
C THR A 869 -25.85 25.93 2.06
N ASN A 870 -25.09 27.03 1.92
CA ASN A 870 -25.69 28.35 1.73
C ASN A 870 -26.48 28.46 0.43
N MET A 871 -26.14 27.70 -0.64
CA MET A 871 -26.94 27.69 -1.87
C MET A 871 -28.36 27.18 -1.61
N ALA A 872 -28.51 26.17 -0.75
CA ALA A 872 -29.81 25.61 -0.43
C ALA A 872 -30.57 26.43 0.64
N VAL A 873 -29.87 26.93 1.66
CA VAL A 873 -30.50 27.55 2.83
C VAL A 873 -30.86 29.02 2.60
N VAL A 874 -29.96 29.82 2.03
CA VAL A 874 -30.13 31.29 2.00
C VAL A 874 -31.32 31.71 1.11
N PRO A 875 -31.44 31.28 -0.16
CA PRO A 875 -32.59 31.66 -0.98
C PRO A 875 -33.91 31.13 -0.42
N PHE A 876 -33.90 29.95 0.21
CA PHE A 876 -35.08 29.36 0.82
C PHE A 876 -35.56 30.11 2.06
N ALA A 877 -34.64 30.59 2.90
CA ALA A 877 -34.97 31.46 4.03
C ALA A 877 -35.55 32.80 3.56
N LEU A 878 -34.97 33.37 2.48
CA LEU A 878 -35.41 34.63 1.91
C LEU A 878 -36.85 34.56 1.37
N ILE A 879 -37.16 33.53 0.58
CA ILE A 879 -38.53 33.38 0.06
C ILE A 879 -39.54 33.14 1.18
N LYS A 880 -39.20 32.40 2.24
CA LYS A 880 -40.07 32.25 3.42
C LYS A 880 -40.35 33.59 4.12
N SER A 881 -39.32 34.44 4.23
CA SER A 881 -39.49 35.79 4.76
C SER A 881 -40.45 36.62 3.89
N TRP A 882 -40.27 36.61 2.56
CA TRP A 882 -41.16 37.34 1.66
C TRP A 882 -42.58 36.79 1.64
N MET A 883 -42.75 35.48 1.78
CA MET A 883 -44.07 34.85 1.95
C MET A 883 -44.76 35.38 3.21
N SER A 884 -44.05 35.48 4.34
CA SER A 884 -44.60 36.03 5.59
C SER A 884 -44.94 37.52 5.52
N GLN A 885 -44.26 38.26 4.65
CA GLN A 885 -44.47 39.70 4.44
C GLN A 885 -45.51 39.99 3.33
N GLY A 886 -45.98 38.97 2.61
CA GLY A 886 -46.86 39.15 1.45
C GLY A 886 -46.18 39.76 0.23
N THR A 887 -44.85 39.78 0.17
CA THR A 887 -44.05 40.41 -0.90
C THR A 887 -43.42 39.41 -1.87
N ALA A 888 -43.73 38.11 -1.73
CA ALA A 888 -43.17 37.04 -2.56
C ALA A 888 -43.66 37.11 -4.02
N ARG A 889 -42.70 37.25 -4.96
CA ARG A 889 -42.96 37.22 -6.41
C ARG A 889 -43.38 35.82 -6.90
N PRO A 890 -44.13 35.72 -8.02
CA PRO A 890 -44.45 34.43 -8.64
C PRO A 890 -43.19 33.59 -8.88
N SER A 891 -43.20 32.35 -8.39
CA SER A 891 -42.08 31.42 -8.49
C SER A 891 -42.51 30.02 -8.07
N ILE A 892 -41.73 29.00 -8.44
CA ILE A 892 -41.98 27.61 -8.00
C ILE A 892 -42.03 27.53 -6.46
N ALA A 893 -41.14 28.25 -5.77
CA ALA A 893 -41.13 28.28 -4.31
C ALA A 893 -42.41 28.88 -3.73
N ARG A 894 -42.92 29.98 -4.31
CA ARG A 894 -44.19 30.57 -3.87
C ARG A 894 -45.32 29.57 -4.01
N ASP A 895 -45.45 28.94 -5.18
CA ASP A 895 -46.52 27.98 -5.45
C ASP A 895 -46.48 26.78 -4.49
N LEU A 896 -45.31 26.16 -4.33
CA LEU A 896 -45.12 25.01 -3.44
C LEU A 896 -45.33 25.35 -1.95
N LEU A 897 -44.98 26.57 -1.52
CA LEU A 897 -45.14 26.98 -0.12
C LEU A 897 -46.56 27.49 0.18
N SER A 898 -47.31 27.94 -0.84
CA SER A 898 -48.70 28.39 -0.70
C SER A 898 -49.65 27.22 -0.46
N ASP A 899 -49.36 26.05 -1.05
CA ASP A 899 -50.08 24.79 -0.84
C ASP A 899 -49.89 24.21 0.59
N GLY A 900 -48.99 24.82 1.40
CA GLY A 900 -48.68 24.42 2.78
C GLY A 900 -47.74 23.21 2.86
N ALA A 901 -46.51 23.43 3.36
CA ALA A 901 -45.68 22.31 3.82
C ALA A 901 -46.20 21.86 5.19
N SER A 902 -46.97 20.77 5.22
CA SER A 902 -47.63 20.25 6.41
C SER A 902 -46.64 19.61 7.40
N THR A 903 -45.43 19.27 6.94
CA THR A 903 -44.39 18.61 7.74
C THR A 903 -42.99 19.20 7.50
N PRO A 904 -42.06 19.08 8.48
CA PRO A 904 -40.65 19.42 8.29
C PRO A 904 -40.00 18.69 7.10
N GLU A 905 -40.38 17.44 6.87
CA GLU A 905 -39.90 16.60 5.77
C GLU A 905 -40.32 17.18 4.41
N GLU A 906 -41.58 17.62 4.27
CA GLU A 906 -42.05 18.29 3.05
C GLU A 906 -41.28 19.60 2.79
N ALA A 907 -41.04 20.40 3.84
CA ALA A 907 -40.25 21.62 3.73
C ALA A 907 -38.79 21.35 3.30
N GLU A 908 -38.20 20.25 3.75
CA GLU A 908 -36.89 19.78 3.32
C GLU A 908 -36.90 19.37 1.83
N VAL A 909 -37.87 18.57 1.41
CA VAL A 909 -38.01 18.15 0.00
C VAL A 909 -38.14 19.38 -0.92
N ILE A 910 -39.00 20.35 -0.57
CA ILE A 910 -39.17 21.59 -1.34
C ILE A 910 -37.84 22.36 -1.42
N ARG A 911 -37.15 22.57 -0.30
CA ARG A 911 -35.85 23.25 -0.29
C ARG A 911 -34.85 22.57 -1.22
N ASN A 912 -34.75 21.24 -1.12
CA ASN A 912 -33.80 20.44 -1.89
C ASN A 912 -34.09 20.50 -3.40
N ILE A 913 -35.35 20.49 -3.80
CA ILE A 913 -35.78 20.64 -5.20
C ILE A 913 -35.38 21.99 -5.76
N LEU A 914 -35.71 23.08 -5.04
CA LEU A 914 -35.42 24.44 -5.48
C LEU A 914 -33.90 24.67 -5.58
N ALA A 915 -33.15 24.19 -4.58
CA ALA A 915 -31.69 24.24 -4.58
C ALA A 915 -31.08 23.43 -5.73
N SER A 916 -31.66 22.25 -6.05
CA SER A 916 -31.20 21.39 -7.17
C SER A 916 -31.39 22.10 -8.51
N ALA A 917 -32.55 22.72 -8.71
CA ALA A 917 -32.82 23.49 -9.92
C ALA A 917 -31.85 24.67 -10.05
N TYR A 918 -31.66 25.44 -8.98
CA TYR A 918 -30.71 26.56 -8.93
C TYR A 918 -29.28 26.14 -9.26
N ALA A 919 -28.74 25.09 -8.63
CA ALA A 919 -27.39 24.60 -8.91
C ALA A 919 -27.25 24.18 -10.39
N ALA A 920 -28.13 23.31 -10.89
CA ALA A 920 -28.06 22.81 -12.26
C ALA A 920 -28.22 23.92 -13.31
N GLY A 921 -29.18 24.83 -13.12
CA GLY A 921 -29.47 25.92 -14.05
C GLY A 921 -28.50 27.10 -14.00
N SER A 922 -27.57 27.13 -13.05
CA SER A 922 -26.60 28.24 -12.92
C SER A 922 -25.34 28.08 -13.77
N ASP A 923 -24.96 26.86 -14.17
CA ASP A 923 -23.68 26.60 -14.86
C ASP A 923 -23.81 25.82 -16.18
N THR A 924 -24.81 24.93 -16.31
CA THR A 924 -24.92 24.07 -17.51
C THR A 924 -25.25 24.84 -18.78
N THR A 925 -26.18 25.81 -18.72
CA THR A 925 -26.49 26.69 -19.86
C THR A 925 -25.32 27.59 -20.22
N VAL A 926 -24.47 27.95 -19.24
CA VAL A 926 -23.26 28.74 -19.48
C VAL A 926 -22.31 28.01 -20.42
N SER A 927 -22.07 26.71 -20.18
CA SER A 927 -21.26 25.88 -21.08
C SER A 927 -21.82 25.84 -22.50
N SER A 928 -23.14 25.62 -22.64
CA SER A 928 -23.80 25.54 -23.96
C SER A 928 -23.74 26.85 -24.75
N ILE A 929 -24.02 28.00 -24.12
CA ILE A 929 -23.98 29.30 -24.82
C ILE A 929 -22.54 29.70 -25.14
N THR A 930 -21.58 29.45 -24.25
CA THR A 930 -20.15 29.67 -24.54
C THR A 930 -19.68 28.79 -25.71
N THR A 931 -20.15 27.55 -25.78
CA THR A 931 -19.90 26.65 -26.92
C THR A 931 -20.47 27.19 -28.23
N PHE A 932 -21.66 27.80 -28.19
CA PHE A 932 -22.22 28.49 -29.35
C PHE A 932 -21.33 29.67 -29.80
N ILE A 933 -20.88 30.54 -28.87
CA ILE A 933 -19.98 31.65 -29.19
C ILE A 933 -18.66 31.14 -29.80
N LEU A 934 -18.10 30.07 -29.25
CA LEU A 934 -16.92 29.39 -29.79
C LEU A 934 -17.18 28.92 -31.23
N ALA A 935 -18.30 28.25 -31.48
CA ALA A 935 -18.66 27.77 -32.81
C ALA A 935 -18.82 28.92 -33.81
N MET A 936 -19.50 30.01 -33.45
CA MET A 936 -19.66 31.18 -34.33
C MET A 936 -18.32 31.88 -34.61
N THR A 937 -17.39 31.86 -33.65
CA THR A 937 -16.01 32.35 -33.84
C THR A 937 -15.20 31.48 -34.80
N MET A 938 -15.39 30.16 -34.76
CA MET A 938 -14.65 29.20 -35.59
C MET A 938 -15.24 29.00 -36.99
N TYR A 939 -16.56 29.22 -37.16
CA TYR A 939 -17.29 28.95 -38.39
C TYR A 939 -18.18 30.15 -38.81
N PRO A 940 -17.58 31.23 -39.35
CA PRO A 940 -18.31 32.43 -39.74
C PRO A 940 -19.43 32.19 -40.77
N ASP A 941 -19.23 31.27 -41.72
CA ASP A 941 -20.26 30.95 -42.73
C ASP A 941 -21.54 30.36 -42.11
N ILE A 942 -21.40 29.61 -41.02
CA ILE A 942 -22.53 29.03 -40.28
C ILE A 942 -23.29 30.12 -39.53
N GLN A 943 -22.58 31.10 -38.97
CA GLN A 943 -23.18 32.29 -38.37
C GLN A 943 -23.99 33.08 -39.40
N LEU A 944 -23.44 33.36 -40.59
CA LEU A 944 -24.13 34.09 -41.66
C LEU A 944 -25.44 33.40 -42.07
N LYS A 945 -25.43 32.07 -42.21
CA LYS A 945 -26.64 31.29 -42.48
C LYS A 945 -27.68 31.41 -41.36
N GLY A 946 -27.23 31.40 -40.10
CA GLY A 946 -28.09 31.59 -38.93
C GLY A 946 -28.72 32.98 -38.90
N GLN A 947 -27.92 34.02 -39.13
CA GLN A 947 -28.41 35.40 -39.25
C GLN A 947 -29.45 35.52 -40.37
N ALA A 948 -29.18 35.00 -41.57
CA ALA A 948 -30.13 35.02 -42.69
C ALA A 948 -31.44 34.26 -42.39
N ALA A 949 -31.37 33.12 -41.69
CA ALA A 949 -32.55 32.36 -41.29
C ALA A 949 -33.42 33.13 -40.28
N VAL A 950 -32.79 33.84 -39.33
CA VAL A 950 -33.47 34.71 -38.36
C VAL A 950 -34.08 35.93 -39.06
N ASP A 951 -33.31 36.62 -39.90
CA ASP A 951 -33.75 37.82 -40.61
C ASP A 951 -34.96 37.55 -41.51
N ARG A 952 -35.03 36.38 -42.15
CA ARG A 952 -36.17 36.01 -42.99
C ARG A 952 -37.49 35.95 -42.21
N VAL A 953 -37.45 35.51 -40.94
CA VAL A 953 -38.66 35.38 -40.12
C VAL A 953 -38.99 36.70 -39.41
N LEU A 954 -37.98 37.43 -38.95
CA LEU A 954 -38.17 38.65 -38.14
C LEU A 954 -38.15 39.95 -38.97
N GLY A 955 -37.67 39.90 -40.21
CA GLY A 955 -37.48 41.05 -41.09
C GLY A 955 -36.40 42.05 -40.63
N GLY A 956 -35.64 41.73 -39.58
CA GLY A 956 -34.71 42.66 -38.94
C GLY A 956 -35.40 43.79 -38.16
N CYS A 957 -36.71 43.72 -37.96
CA CYS A 957 -37.50 44.82 -37.39
C CYS A 957 -37.80 44.67 -35.89
N ARG A 958 -37.56 43.48 -35.32
CA ARG A 958 -37.83 43.18 -33.90
C ARG A 958 -36.88 42.10 -33.38
N LEU A 959 -36.72 42.03 -32.06
CA LEU A 959 -36.05 40.91 -31.40
C LEU A 959 -36.93 39.64 -31.43
N PRO A 960 -36.33 38.44 -31.47
CA PRO A 960 -37.08 37.19 -31.37
C PRO A 960 -37.86 37.09 -30.05
N ASP A 961 -38.99 36.38 -30.08
CA ASP A 961 -39.74 36.00 -28.89
C ASP A 961 -40.21 34.53 -28.97
N PHE A 962 -40.95 34.05 -27.96
CA PHE A 962 -41.38 32.65 -27.93
C PHE A 962 -42.52 32.29 -28.89
N SER A 963 -43.15 33.27 -29.57
CA SER A 963 -44.08 32.98 -30.68
C SER A 963 -43.35 32.51 -31.93
N ASP A 964 -42.06 32.84 -32.04
CA ASP A 964 -41.16 32.37 -33.10
C ASP A 964 -40.52 31.00 -32.79
N TYR A 965 -40.72 30.46 -31.58
CA TYR A 965 -40.14 29.19 -31.18
C TYR A 965 -40.69 28.05 -32.06
N GLY A 966 -39.79 27.36 -32.77
CA GLY A 966 -40.13 26.31 -33.74
C GLY A 966 -40.41 26.81 -35.18
N THR A 967 -40.34 28.12 -35.45
CA THR A 967 -40.49 28.68 -36.82
C THR A 967 -39.14 28.96 -37.51
N ILE A 968 -38.02 28.81 -36.79
CA ILE A 968 -36.65 29.01 -37.31
C ILE A 968 -35.84 27.69 -37.20
N PRO A 969 -36.10 26.69 -38.07
CA PRO A 969 -35.46 25.38 -38.07
C PRO A 969 -33.93 25.37 -37.98
N TYR A 970 -33.27 26.37 -38.58
CA TYR A 970 -31.81 26.48 -38.53
C TYR A 970 -31.29 26.78 -37.12
N VAL A 971 -32.03 27.53 -36.30
CA VAL A 971 -31.68 27.77 -34.88
C VAL A 971 -31.83 26.47 -34.08
N ASP A 972 -32.87 25.68 -34.34
CA ASP A 972 -33.02 24.36 -33.72
C ASP A 972 -31.88 23.41 -34.12
N ALA A 973 -31.46 23.43 -35.39
CA ALA A 973 -30.32 22.68 -35.88
C ALA A 973 -29.00 23.13 -35.20
N LEU A 974 -28.79 24.44 -35.01
CA LEU A 974 -27.64 24.98 -34.27
C LEU A 974 -27.61 24.47 -32.83
N ILE A 975 -28.74 24.49 -32.13
CA ILE A 975 -28.84 24.01 -30.74
C ILE A 975 -28.52 22.51 -30.67
N LYS A 976 -29.12 21.71 -31.57
CA LYS A 976 -28.83 20.28 -31.66
C LYS A 976 -27.33 20.05 -31.89
N GLU A 977 -26.72 20.81 -32.78
CA GLU A 977 -25.29 20.68 -33.08
C GLU A 977 -24.40 21.14 -31.91
N VAL A 978 -24.76 22.21 -31.19
CA VAL A 978 -24.05 22.63 -29.96
C VAL A 978 -24.04 21.51 -28.91
N LEU A 979 -25.20 20.91 -28.66
CA LEU A 979 -25.36 19.84 -27.67
C LEU A 979 -24.65 18.54 -28.10
N ARG A 980 -24.58 18.28 -29.41
CA ARG A 980 -23.90 17.12 -29.98
C ARG A 980 -22.37 17.29 -30.03
N TRP A 981 -21.91 18.47 -30.46
CA TRP A 981 -20.50 18.73 -30.74
C TRP A 981 -19.67 18.76 -29.46
N LEU A 982 -20.07 19.56 -28.46
CA LEU A 982 -19.40 19.67 -27.17
C LEU A 982 -20.44 19.55 -26.02
N PRO A 983 -20.89 18.34 -25.68
CA PRO A 983 -21.86 18.13 -24.62
C PRO A 983 -21.34 18.60 -23.25
N VAL A 984 -22.24 19.20 -22.47
CA VAL A 984 -21.97 19.82 -21.15
C VAL A 984 -21.42 18.81 -20.14
N VAL A 985 -21.89 17.56 -20.15
CA VAL A 985 -21.48 16.50 -19.21
C VAL A 985 -21.05 15.26 -20.01
N PRO A 986 -19.80 15.21 -20.53
CA PRO A 986 -19.33 14.18 -21.47
C PRO A 986 -19.51 12.73 -21.03
N LEU A 987 -19.37 12.43 -19.73
CA LEU A 987 -19.56 11.09 -19.15
C LEU A 987 -20.90 10.89 -18.42
N GLY A 988 -21.78 11.89 -18.46
CA GLY A 988 -22.99 11.94 -17.66
C GLY A 988 -22.72 11.85 -16.15
N VAL A 989 -23.80 11.68 -15.38
CA VAL A 989 -23.71 11.40 -13.95
C VAL A 989 -23.63 9.88 -13.74
N PRO A 990 -22.65 9.35 -12.99
CA PRO A 990 -22.46 7.90 -12.86
C PRO A 990 -23.69 7.19 -12.30
N TYR A 991 -24.03 6.04 -12.85
CA TYR A 991 -25.09 5.15 -12.36
C TYR A 991 -24.49 4.06 -11.47
N CYS A 992 -25.34 3.35 -10.73
CA CYS A 992 -24.95 2.16 -9.98
C CYS A 992 -25.88 1.00 -10.33
N ALA A 993 -25.30 -0.14 -10.70
CA ALA A 993 -26.03 -1.38 -10.91
C ALA A 993 -26.51 -1.91 -9.56
N MET A 994 -27.82 -2.01 -9.34
CA MET A 994 -28.37 -2.44 -8.04
C MET A 994 -28.31 -3.94 -7.81
N LYS A 995 -28.13 -4.74 -8.87
CA LYS A 995 -27.98 -6.18 -8.83
C LYS A 995 -27.12 -6.65 -10.00
N ASP A 996 -26.65 -7.89 -9.93
CA ASP A 996 -25.94 -8.55 -11.02
C ASP A 996 -26.80 -8.58 -12.30
N ASP A 997 -26.14 -8.43 -13.45
CA ASP A 997 -26.75 -8.52 -14.77
C ASP A 997 -25.78 -9.16 -15.77
N VAL A 998 -26.30 -9.62 -16.91
CA VAL A 998 -25.52 -10.17 -18.02
C VAL A 998 -25.87 -9.45 -19.32
N TYR A 999 -24.86 -8.96 -20.02
CA TYR A 999 -25.02 -8.24 -21.28
C TYR A 999 -24.02 -8.76 -22.32
N GLN A 1000 -24.53 -9.27 -23.45
CA GLN A 1000 -23.72 -9.79 -24.56
C GLN A 1000 -22.65 -10.81 -24.11
N GLY A 1001 -23.00 -11.71 -23.18
CA GLY A 1001 -22.09 -12.72 -22.63
C GLY A 1001 -21.16 -12.22 -21.51
N TYR A 1002 -21.15 -10.91 -21.23
CA TYR A 1002 -20.39 -10.32 -20.13
C TYR A 1002 -21.21 -10.22 -18.86
N PHE A 1003 -20.57 -10.52 -17.73
CA PHE A 1003 -21.13 -10.34 -16.40
C PHE A 1003 -20.91 -8.90 -15.90
N ILE A 1004 -21.97 -8.24 -15.45
CA ILE A 1004 -21.93 -6.91 -14.82
C ILE A 1004 -22.29 -7.10 -13.34
N PRO A 1005 -21.34 -6.98 -12.41
CA PRO A 1005 -21.62 -7.14 -10.98
C PRO A 1005 -22.57 -6.08 -10.43
N GLY A 1006 -23.43 -6.46 -9.50
CA GLY A 1006 -24.16 -5.55 -8.63
C GLY A 1006 -23.17 -4.70 -7.81
N GLY A 1007 -23.53 -3.44 -7.61
CA GLY A 1007 -22.67 -2.41 -7.03
C GLY A 1007 -21.73 -1.73 -8.03
N SER A 1008 -21.66 -2.17 -9.30
CA SER A 1008 -20.78 -1.55 -10.29
C SER A 1008 -21.16 -0.10 -10.57
N THR A 1009 -20.16 0.78 -10.61
CA THR A 1009 -20.33 2.17 -11.08
C THR A 1009 -20.36 2.16 -12.60
N ILE A 1010 -21.39 2.75 -13.19
CA ILE A 1010 -21.58 2.78 -14.64
C ILE A 1010 -21.42 4.21 -15.16
N TYR A 1011 -20.41 4.44 -15.99
CA TYR A 1011 -20.18 5.68 -16.70
C TYR A 1011 -20.74 5.60 -18.12
N VAL A 1012 -21.30 6.69 -18.62
CA VAL A 1012 -21.93 6.72 -19.94
C VAL A 1012 -21.22 7.75 -20.78
N ASN A 1013 -20.41 7.32 -21.72
CA ASN A 1013 -19.63 8.22 -22.56
C ASN A 1013 -20.48 8.80 -23.68
N ALA A 1014 -21.22 9.86 -23.36
CA ALA A 1014 -22.07 10.58 -24.31
C ALA A 1014 -21.23 11.26 -25.41
N TRP A 1015 -20.01 11.70 -25.11
CA TRP A 1015 -19.17 12.53 -25.98
C TRP A 1015 -18.46 11.78 -27.13
N SER A 1016 -17.79 10.66 -26.82
CA SER A 1016 -17.07 9.74 -27.71
C SER A 1016 -16.58 10.29 -29.10
N VAL A 1017 -15.28 10.63 -29.25
CA VAL A 1017 -14.58 11.05 -30.51
C VAL A 1017 -13.79 9.96 -31.23
N ALA A 1018 -14.01 9.83 -32.54
CA ALA A 1018 -13.03 9.26 -33.46
C ALA A 1018 -11.85 10.23 -33.66
N LEU A 1019 -10.68 9.90 -33.14
CA LEU A 1019 -9.44 10.66 -33.36
C LEU A 1019 -8.91 10.35 -34.76
N GLN A 1020 -9.23 11.20 -35.72
CA GLN A 1020 -8.66 11.18 -37.06
C GLN A 1020 -7.37 12.01 -37.05
N PHE A 1021 -6.26 11.45 -36.53
CA PHE A 1021 -4.90 11.87 -36.95
C PHE A 1021 -3.73 10.91 -36.63
N TYR A 1022 -3.92 9.67 -36.13
CA TYR A 1022 -2.74 8.79 -35.89
C TYR A 1022 -2.84 7.30 -36.26
N LEU A 1023 -3.91 6.79 -36.87
CA LEU A 1023 -3.93 5.39 -37.35
C LEU A 1023 -4.65 5.27 -38.70
N TRP A 1024 -4.00 5.71 -39.77
CA TRP A 1024 -4.39 5.40 -41.15
C TRP A 1024 -3.97 3.97 -41.58
N VAL A 1025 -3.33 3.18 -40.70
CA VAL A 1025 -2.83 1.86 -41.06
C VAL A 1025 -3.20 0.86 -39.97
N THR A 1026 -4.46 0.36 -39.99
CA THR A 1026 -4.81 -1.08 -39.87
C THR A 1026 -6.33 -1.28 -39.69
N ARG A 1027 -6.95 -1.88 -40.71
CA ARG A 1027 -8.14 -2.77 -40.73
C ARG A 1027 -9.38 -2.44 -39.85
N ASN A 1028 -10.48 -2.07 -40.54
CA ASN A 1028 -11.86 -2.58 -40.37
C ASN A 1028 -12.54 -2.64 -38.98
N THR A 1029 -12.26 -1.74 -38.04
CA THR A 1029 -13.06 -1.62 -36.81
C THR A 1029 -13.74 -0.26 -36.70
N PHE A 1030 -15.01 -0.20 -37.14
CA PHE A 1030 -15.90 0.94 -36.93
C PHE A 1030 -16.04 1.22 -35.43
N THR A 1031 -15.35 2.23 -34.91
CA THR A 1031 -15.48 2.62 -33.50
C THR A 1031 -16.77 3.43 -33.35
N ARG A 1032 -17.81 2.81 -32.79
CA ARG A 1032 -19.15 3.39 -32.60
C ARG A 1032 -19.17 4.32 -31.40
N ALA A 1033 -19.70 5.53 -31.56
CA ALA A 1033 -19.63 6.60 -30.56
C ALA A 1033 -20.98 7.33 -30.44
N MET A 1034 -21.59 7.48 -29.26
CA MET A 1034 -23.01 7.91 -29.15
C MET A 1034 -23.38 9.19 -29.92
N LEU A 1035 -22.83 10.35 -29.56
CA LEU A 1035 -23.15 11.64 -30.21
C LEU A 1035 -22.29 11.93 -31.46
N ARG A 1036 -21.45 10.99 -31.87
CA ARG A 1036 -20.55 11.11 -33.04
C ARG A 1036 -20.60 9.88 -33.94
N GLU A 1037 -21.69 9.11 -33.87
CA GLU A 1037 -21.87 7.90 -34.66
C GLU A 1037 -22.10 8.30 -36.11
N GLU A 1038 -21.17 7.97 -37.00
CA GLU A 1038 -21.25 8.33 -38.41
C GLU A 1038 -22.50 7.74 -39.09
N GLN A 1039 -22.95 6.55 -38.66
CA GLN A 1039 -24.21 5.97 -39.14
C GLN A 1039 -25.44 6.80 -38.76
N THR A 1040 -25.41 7.47 -37.60
CA THR A 1040 -26.56 8.22 -37.06
C THR A 1040 -26.52 9.69 -37.50
N TYR A 1041 -25.34 10.30 -37.55
CA TYR A 1041 -25.20 11.73 -37.82
C TYR A 1041 -24.64 12.04 -39.21
N GLY A 1042 -24.09 11.07 -39.94
CA GLY A 1042 -23.42 11.27 -41.24
C GLY A 1042 -21.91 11.56 -41.12
N SER A 1043 -21.24 11.68 -42.26
CA SER A 1043 -19.77 11.85 -42.38
C SER A 1043 -19.23 13.05 -41.59
N GLU A 1044 -17.96 12.99 -41.16
CA GLU A 1044 -17.24 14.06 -40.44
C GLU A 1044 -17.86 14.48 -39.08
N PRO A 1045 -18.24 13.56 -38.18
CA PRO A 1045 -18.93 13.91 -36.91
C PRO A 1045 -18.11 14.80 -35.96
N HIS A 1046 -16.86 15.11 -36.31
CA HIS A 1046 -15.96 15.96 -35.53
C HIS A 1046 -16.02 17.45 -35.82
N ILE A 1047 -16.50 17.84 -37.01
CA ILE A 1047 -16.75 19.24 -37.35
C ILE A 1047 -18.11 19.68 -36.84
N PHE A 1048 -18.24 20.98 -36.56
CA PHE A 1048 -19.52 21.61 -36.24
C PHE A 1048 -20.29 21.86 -37.55
N LYS A 1049 -21.37 21.12 -37.79
CA LYS A 1049 -22.17 21.15 -39.03
C LYS A 1049 -23.67 21.04 -38.73
N PRO A 1050 -24.37 22.16 -38.48
CA PRO A 1050 -25.81 22.15 -38.24
C PRO A 1050 -26.64 21.55 -39.38
N GLU A 1051 -26.14 21.61 -40.61
CA GLU A 1051 -26.81 21.10 -41.80
C GLU A 1051 -27.11 19.60 -41.74
N ARG A 1052 -26.44 18.86 -40.85
CA ARG A 1052 -26.80 17.47 -40.52
C ARG A 1052 -28.26 17.31 -40.13
N PHE A 1053 -28.80 18.29 -39.40
CA PHE A 1053 -30.16 18.23 -38.87
C PHE A 1053 -31.18 18.83 -39.84
N LEU A 1054 -30.81 19.04 -41.10
CA LEU A 1054 -31.64 19.67 -42.13
C LEU A 1054 -31.84 18.71 -43.32
N VAL A 1055 -33.02 18.77 -43.95
CA VAL A 1055 -33.31 17.97 -45.14
C VAL A 1055 -32.54 18.58 -46.31
N ASP A 1056 -31.61 17.82 -46.91
CA ASP A 1056 -30.77 18.27 -48.03
C ASP A 1056 -30.05 19.63 -47.79
N GLY A 1057 -29.77 19.96 -46.53
CA GLY A 1057 -29.17 21.24 -46.15
C GLY A 1057 -30.12 22.46 -46.21
N ASP A 1058 -31.42 22.25 -46.44
CA ASP A 1058 -32.42 23.31 -46.43
C ASP A 1058 -32.61 23.90 -45.03
N VAL A 1059 -32.19 25.16 -44.86
CA VAL A 1059 -32.30 25.94 -43.62
C VAL A 1059 -33.72 26.09 -43.08
N ASN A 1060 -34.74 25.71 -43.87
CA ASN A 1060 -36.16 25.78 -43.54
C ASN A 1060 -36.76 24.48 -43.03
N LYS A 1061 -36.02 23.38 -43.06
CA LYS A 1061 -36.62 22.07 -42.84
C LYS A 1061 -35.71 21.20 -42.00
N LEU A 1062 -36.12 20.97 -40.75
CA LEU A 1062 -35.47 19.97 -39.91
C LEU A 1062 -35.63 18.59 -40.53
N ASN A 1063 -34.55 17.81 -40.49
CA ASN A 1063 -34.54 16.42 -40.88
C ASN A 1063 -35.03 15.55 -39.72
N PRO A 1064 -36.22 14.91 -39.81
CA PRO A 1064 -36.71 14.02 -38.76
C PRO A 1064 -35.98 12.67 -38.72
N ASP A 1065 -35.32 12.29 -39.81
CA ASP A 1065 -34.62 11.00 -39.93
C ASP A 1065 -33.30 11.01 -39.13
N ILE A 1066 -32.75 12.21 -38.89
CA ILE A 1066 -31.56 12.38 -38.07
C ILE A 1066 -31.99 12.54 -36.62
N LYS A 1067 -31.49 11.62 -35.80
CA LYS A 1067 -31.84 11.51 -34.40
C LYS A 1067 -31.48 12.78 -33.61
N ASP A 1068 -32.43 13.26 -32.83
CA ASP A 1068 -32.21 14.35 -31.86
C ASP A 1068 -31.19 13.90 -30.78
N PRO A 1069 -30.10 14.66 -30.52
CA PRO A 1069 -29.05 14.34 -29.52
C PRO A 1069 -29.54 14.47 -28.06
N THR A 1070 -30.67 13.86 -27.73
CA THR A 1070 -31.28 13.86 -26.40
C THR A 1070 -30.43 13.16 -25.35
N GLU A 1071 -29.49 12.31 -25.76
CA GLU A 1071 -28.53 11.62 -24.89
C GLU A 1071 -27.60 12.59 -24.16
N ALA A 1072 -27.42 13.82 -24.67
CA ALA A 1072 -26.75 14.90 -23.95
C ALA A 1072 -27.42 15.24 -22.61
N PHE A 1073 -28.69 14.84 -22.44
CA PHE A 1073 -29.48 15.02 -21.22
C PHE A 1073 -29.60 13.73 -20.38
N GLY A 1074 -28.89 12.66 -20.73
CA GLY A 1074 -28.87 11.40 -20.00
C GLY A 1074 -29.96 10.40 -20.43
N PHE A 1075 -30.26 9.43 -19.56
CA PHE A 1075 -31.05 8.24 -19.92
C PHE A 1075 -32.11 7.90 -18.88
N ALA A 1076 -33.20 7.29 -19.34
CA ALA A 1076 -34.23 6.61 -18.55
C ALA A 1076 -34.78 7.44 -17.38
N ARG A 1077 -34.95 6.78 -16.22
CA ARG A 1077 -35.46 7.38 -14.98
C ARG A 1077 -34.60 8.55 -14.47
N ARG A 1078 -33.36 8.69 -14.96
CA ARG A 1078 -32.42 9.76 -14.56
C ARG A 1078 -32.25 10.84 -15.62
N PHE A 1079 -33.06 10.83 -16.68
CA PHE A 1079 -33.07 11.85 -17.72
C PHE A 1079 -33.17 13.27 -17.14
N CYS A 1080 -32.56 14.28 -17.77
CA CYS A 1080 -32.54 15.64 -17.23
C CYS A 1080 -33.97 16.20 -17.07
N PRO A 1081 -34.35 16.70 -15.88
CA PRO A 1081 -35.66 17.33 -15.70
C PRO A 1081 -35.77 18.65 -16.45
N GLY A 1082 -34.68 19.41 -16.55
CA GLY A 1082 -34.65 20.76 -17.13
C GLY A 1082 -34.36 20.83 -18.63
N MET A 1083 -34.43 19.71 -19.37
CA MET A 1083 -34.09 19.69 -20.81
C MET A 1083 -34.86 20.76 -21.60
N THR A 1084 -36.17 20.83 -21.41
CA THR A 1084 -37.02 21.73 -22.18
C THR A 1084 -36.72 23.20 -21.86
N THR A 1085 -36.60 23.55 -20.58
CA THR A 1085 -36.21 24.90 -20.14
C THR A 1085 -34.82 25.30 -20.63
N ALA A 1086 -33.86 24.37 -20.64
CA ALA A 1086 -32.52 24.61 -21.18
C ALA A 1086 -32.58 24.88 -22.70
N ARG A 1087 -33.31 24.07 -23.47
CA ARG A 1087 -33.46 24.26 -24.93
C ARG A 1087 -34.17 25.57 -25.27
N GLU A 1088 -35.25 25.90 -24.57
CA GLU A 1088 -36.00 27.14 -24.77
C GLU A 1088 -35.16 28.38 -24.44
N SER A 1089 -34.42 28.37 -23.33
CA SER A 1089 -33.52 29.47 -22.96
C SER A 1089 -32.33 29.60 -23.92
N MET A 1090 -31.78 28.48 -24.40
CA MET A 1090 -30.76 28.49 -25.46
C MET A 1090 -31.30 29.07 -26.76
N TRP A 1091 -32.50 28.67 -27.17
CA TRP A 1091 -33.12 29.13 -28.40
C TRP A 1091 -33.32 30.63 -28.43
N ILE A 1092 -33.97 31.19 -27.40
CA ILE A 1092 -34.23 32.64 -27.35
C ILE A 1092 -32.93 33.43 -27.31
N THR A 1093 -31.91 32.91 -26.60
CA THR A 1093 -30.60 33.56 -26.48
C THR A 1093 -29.83 33.54 -27.79
N ILE A 1094 -29.72 32.37 -28.43
CA ILE A 1094 -29.00 32.19 -29.69
C ILE A 1094 -29.66 32.98 -30.82
N ALA A 1095 -30.99 32.90 -30.95
CA ALA A 1095 -31.72 33.69 -31.94
C ALA A 1095 -31.51 35.20 -31.73
N SER A 1096 -31.50 35.66 -30.47
CA SER A 1096 -31.29 37.07 -30.14
C SER A 1096 -29.88 37.54 -30.47
N ILE A 1097 -28.86 36.73 -30.18
CA ILE A 1097 -27.47 37.04 -30.52
C ILE A 1097 -27.30 37.08 -32.04
N LEU A 1098 -27.82 36.10 -32.78
CA LEU A 1098 -27.76 36.09 -34.25
C LEU A 1098 -28.50 37.30 -34.85
N ALA A 1099 -29.63 37.72 -34.28
CA ALA A 1099 -30.35 38.89 -34.74
C ALA A 1099 -29.51 40.18 -34.63
N THR A 1100 -28.59 40.28 -33.67
CA THR A 1100 -28.02 41.56 -33.24
C THR A 1100 -26.50 41.70 -33.29
N PHE A 1101 -25.73 40.62 -33.22
CA PHE A 1101 -24.27 40.66 -33.16
C PHE A 1101 -23.56 39.88 -34.29
N ASN A 1102 -22.36 40.34 -34.62
CA ASN A 1102 -21.33 39.61 -35.35
C ASN A 1102 -20.26 39.14 -34.37
N ILE A 1103 -19.97 37.85 -34.40
CA ILE A 1103 -18.91 37.21 -33.61
C ILE A 1103 -17.76 36.87 -34.56
N LYS A 1104 -16.58 37.43 -34.30
CA LYS A 1104 -15.39 37.31 -35.17
C LYS A 1104 -14.19 36.79 -34.39
N GLN A 1105 -13.22 36.25 -35.12
CA GLN A 1105 -11.90 35.91 -34.58
C GLN A 1105 -11.20 37.19 -34.13
N ALA A 1106 -10.58 37.15 -32.95
CA ALA A 1106 -9.65 38.21 -32.54
C ALA A 1106 -8.40 38.19 -33.43
N LEU A 1107 -7.71 39.32 -33.53
CA LEU A 1107 -6.45 39.42 -34.27
C LEU A 1107 -5.25 39.37 -33.30
N ASP A 1108 -4.15 38.75 -33.73
CA ASP A 1108 -2.88 38.79 -33.00
C ASP A 1108 -2.13 40.12 -33.21
N GLY A 1109 -0.94 40.25 -32.60
CA GLY A 1109 -0.09 41.44 -32.73
C GLY A 1109 0.36 41.74 -34.17
N ASP A 1110 0.29 40.76 -35.07
CA ASP A 1110 0.63 40.87 -36.49
C ASP A 1110 -0.61 41.07 -37.37
N GLY A 1111 -1.80 41.23 -36.78
CA GLY A 1111 -3.07 41.43 -37.49
C GLY A 1111 -3.66 40.15 -38.10
N ARG A 1112 -3.19 38.96 -37.70
CA ARG A 1112 -3.68 37.68 -38.21
C ARG A 1112 -4.82 37.14 -37.35
N PRO A 1113 -5.85 36.49 -37.93
CA PRO A 1113 -6.94 35.90 -37.16
C PRO A 1113 -6.46 34.78 -36.23
N ILE A 1114 -6.79 34.91 -34.95
CA ILE A 1114 -6.57 33.89 -33.92
C ILE A 1114 -7.73 32.91 -33.99
N ARG A 1115 -7.45 31.69 -34.46
CA ARG A 1115 -8.41 30.59 -34.39
C ARG A 1115 -8.38 29.98 -32.99
N PRO A 1116 -9.52 29.94 -32.25
CA PRO A 1116 -9.60 29.23 -30.97
C PRO A 1116 -9.20 27.76 -31.11
N SER A 1117 -8.57 27.18 -30.08
CA SER A 1117 -8.13 25.77 -30.10
C SER A 1117 -9.31 24.79 -30.17
N GLY A 1118 -10.48 25.18 -29.65
CA GLY A 1118 -11.64 24.31 -29.51
C GLY A 1118 -11.54 23.32 -28.34
N GLU A 1119 -10.50 23.44 -27.51
CA GLU A 1119 -10.30 22.61 -26.33
C GLU A 1119 -11.27 22.97 -25.20
N CYS A 1120 -11.61 21.98 -24.38
CA CYS A 1120 -12.48 22.16 -23.22
C CYS A 1120 -11.80 21.77 -21.91
N SER A 1121 -12.29 22.35 -20.82
CA SER A 1121 -11.87 22.00 -19.47
C SER A 1121 -12.21 20.53 -19.16
N SER A 1122 -11.26 19.81 -18.59
CA SER A 1122 -11.50 18.47 -18.04
C SER A 1122 -12.15 18.60 -16.65
N GLY A 1123 -13.39 18.12 -16.51
CA GLY A 1123 -14.15 18.23 -15.27
C GLY A 1123 -15.56 17.65 -15.40
N PHE A 1124 -16.33 17.63 -14.31
CA PHE A 1124 -17.70 17.10 -14.32
C PHE A 1124 -18.59 17.85 -15.32
N ILE A 1125 -18.46 19.18 -15.37
CA ILE A 1125 -19.01 20.02 -16.44
C ILE A 1125 -17.85 20.45 -17.34
N SER A 1126 -18.01 20.26 -18.63
CA SER A 1126 -17.07 20.67 -19.66
C SER A 1126 -17.42 22.07 -20.14
N HIS A 1127 -16.48 23.02 -20.03
CA HIS A 1127 -16.59 24.37 -20.59
C HIS A 1127 -15.50 24.54 -21.64
N PRO A 1128 -15.74 25.26 -22.75
CA PRO A 1128 -14.66 25.75 -23.59
C PRO A 1128 -13.58 26.46 -22.76
N LEU A 1129 -12.30 26.22 -23.05
CA LEU A 1129 -11.23 27.00 -22.44
C LEU A 1129 -11.34 28.48 -22.84
N PRO A 1130 -10.86 29.44 -22.03
CA PRO A 1130 -10.93 30.85 -22.39
C PRO A 1130 -10.31 31.11 -23.77
N PHE A 1131 -11.05 31.79 -24.64
CA PHE A 1131 -10.61 32.13 -26.00
C PHE A 1131 -10.92 33.60 -26.31
N PRO A 1132 -10.07 34.30 -27.07
CA PRO A 1132 -10.36 35.65 -27.50
C PRO A 1132 -11.31 35.64 -28.70
N CYS A 1133 -12.32 36.51 -28.69
CA CYS A 1133 -13.20 36.79 -29.81
C CYS A 1133 -13.62 38.27 -29.80
N VAL A 1134 -14.05 38.77 -30.95
CA VAL A 1134 -14.64 40.11 -31.08
C VAL A 1134 -16.14 39.96 -31.26
N ILE A 1135 -16.92 40.59 -30.38
CA ILE A 1135 -18.38 40.62 -30.46
C ILE A 1135 -18.78 42.08 -30.69
N GLU A 1136 -19.40 42.35 -31.83
CA GLU A 1136 -19.78 43.71 -32.24
C GLU A 1136 -21.21 43.72 -32.81
N PRO A 1137 -21.99 44.81 -32.62
CA PRO A 1137 -23.33 44.88 -33.16
C PRO A 1137 -23.31 44.80 -34.70
N ARG A 1138 -24.34 44.17 -35.28
CA ARG A 1138 -24.46 44.00 -36.75
C ARG A 1138 -24.64 45.32 -37.49
N SER A 1139 -25.38 46.25 -36.89
CA SER A 1139 -25.72 47.55 -37.46
C SER A 1139 -26.19 48.54 -36.39
N ALA A 1140 -26.39 49.80 -36.76
CA ALA A 1140 -26.95 50.82 -35.87
C ALA A 1140 -28.41 50.52 -35.48
N GLU A 1141 -29.17 49.89 -36.37
CA GLU A 1141 -30.54 49.42 -36.12
C GLU A 1141 -30.53 48.31 -35.07
N ALA A 1142 -29.57 47.38 -35.12
CA ALA A 1142 -29.42 46.36 -34.09
C ALA A 1142 -29.15 46.96 -32.70
N VAL A 1143 -28.32 48.01 -32.62
CA VAL A 1143 -28.10 48.76 -31.37
C VAL A 1143 -29.40 49.38 -30.85
N SER A 1144 -30.16 50.01 -31.74
CA SER A 1144 -31.45 50.63 -31.41
C SER A 1144 -32.50 49.61 -30.95
N LEU A 1145 -32.53 48.42 -31.57
CA LEU A 1145 -33.38 47.29 -31.16
C LEU A 1145 -33.03 46.79 -29.75
N ILE A 1146 -31.74 46.67 -29.41
CA ILE A 1146 -31.31 46.28 -28.06
C ILE A 1146 -31.75 47.31 -27.03
N GLN A 1147 -31.47 48.59 -27.28
CA GLN A 1147 -31.75 49.68 -26.35
C GLN A 1147 -33.26 49.88 -26.13
N SER A 1148 -34.07 49.84 -27.19
CA SER A 1148 -35.54 49.95 -27.09
C SER A 1148 -36.15 48.79 -26.30
N ALA A 1149 -35.62 47.58 -26.45
CA ALA A 1149 -36.09 46.41 -25.70
C ALA A 1149 -35.74 46.47 -24.19
N GLN A 1150 -34.73 47.26 -23.81
CA GLN A 1150 -34.37 47.48 -22.41
C GLN A 1150 -35.29 48.49 -21.73
N SER A 1151 -35.73 49.54 -22.44
CA SER A 1151 -36.66 50.55 -21.91
C SER A 1151 -37.98 49.95 -21.41
N GLY A 1152 -38.50 48.93 -22.10
CA GLY A 1152 -39.72 48.22 -21.70
C GLY A 1152 -39.58 47.30 -20.48
N LEU A 1153 -38.38 47.02 -19.98
CA LEU A 1153 -38.17 46.23 -18.76
C LEU A 1153 -38.31 47.04 -17.47
N PHE A 1154 -38.32 48.38 -17.56
CA PHE A 1154 -38.49 49.27 -16.40
C PHE A 1154 -39.95 49.70 -16.16
N GLU A 1155 -40.88 49.38 -17.07
CA GLU A 1155 -42.30 49.74 -16.92
C GLU A 1155 -43.16 48.63 -16.28
N ASP A 1156 -42.70 47.37 -16.27
CA ASP A 1156 -43.45 46.20 -15.78
C ASP A 1156 -42.87 45.56 -14.48
N VAL A 1157 -42.04 46.28 -13.71
CA VAL A 1157 -41.48 45.81 -12.41
C VAL A 1157 -41.97 46.62 -11.21
#